data_AF-A0A2M9CQW0-F1
#
_entry.id   AF-A0A2M9CQW0-F1
#
_cell.length_a   1.000
_cell.length_b   1.000
_cell.length_c   1.000
_cell.angle_alpha   90.00
_cell.angle_beta   90.00
_cell.angle_gamma   90.00
#
_symmetry.space_group_name_H-M   'P 1'
#
loop_
_entity.id
_entity.type
_entity.pdbx_description
1 polymer ?
#
loop_
_entity_poly.entity_id
_entity_poly.type
_entity_poly.pdbx_seq_one_letter_code
_entity_poly.pdbx_strand_id
1 'polypeptide(L)'
;MTHRWRTWRDAHGVPHLRAPDELTLAEAQGYVTARDRGWQIEVDRWRSEARLAAHLGETALDWDVLATHLRLDETARRVYAALADPERTWVEAYARGVNAGLADGGRDTPEHRTLETLPGPTPDPAPWQPWTPIGVLLVAHVLFNDFPHQLWRDHVVRTLAPHHPDVPATALADLFAADGGPGPGSNAWALAGARTATGHPLLAGDPHRVLELPGTYQQVRLACDAYDVLGLALPGVPGVAHFAHAGSVAWGITNAVAHQVTVTHEHLREHTDGTREAHGPHGWEPAPTETVHLTVRTVDGVRTHPVRRSTTPRGVVLPVTPVPDPTETEPVAAEQHAYALDLPGHRTHDLGIASMRTLLYATTAHDVATALAGWVEPVNRVLVADDTGAVLRLTAGFVPDVPPAHGHLPQAPDGDPVPGRRVLPAPVVVTDVAVDANERPDVAYGHAYAAPHRARRVRALLDEVPGTPEGQQQVHADTFLASVAGLLALLPPADDPHLGAGARTVLRELRAWDARMDAGSRVAATYARWRSHLVRRVAGHSALAPLRAEHGLSPELAPWFDVTARVGDAIEHLTRGGTAAALGVDGRALARAALDDLVAEDARDDGTTTAGTTTAVMAAAGTESLATEPAGATWGESHTLVPVHAFLGVPGAQVPGLGDGRTGGTGTDDDLAGDDGAGDDGAGDDGAGGASRLSGDTDCVCSTVSTPGASDLCWRGPAARWVWDLGDRDASRWGVPFGAAGDARSPHFADQHAHWLAGRTVRVETRWERLVRDESCDGPPARRSPAPPQHADATAPKAPKGTNGPTTATIPTTATTATTPTTSAEDR
;
A
#
# COMPACT_ATOMS: atom_id res chain seq x y z
N MET A 1 15.06 34.13 15.48
CA MET A 1 15.28 34.99 14.28
C MET A 1 14.15 34.70 13.28
N THR A 2 14.20 35.12 12.02
CA THR A 2 13.39 34.44 10.98
C THR A 2 14.12 33.16 10.58
N HIS A 3 13.42 32.03 10.66
CA HIS A 3 13.92 30.71 10.24
C HIS A 3 13.49 30.47 8.79
N ARG A 4 14.18 29.61 8.03
CA ARG A 4 13.80 29.31 6.63
C ARG A 4 12.40 28.71 6.53
N TRP A 5 12.10 27.74 7.38
CA TRP A 5 10.78 27.21 7.66
C TRP A 5 10.55 27.21 9.17
N ARG A 6 9.31 26.96 9.58
CA ARG A 6 8.94 26.68 10.97
C ARG A 6 8.11 25.43 11.09
N THR A 7 8.25 24.75 12.22
CA THR A 7 7.56 23.50 12.53
C THR A 7 6.74 23.65 13.81
N TRP A 8 5.50 23.18 13.77
CA TRP A 8 4.65 23.02 14.93
C TRP A 8 4.10 21.59 14.98
N ARG A 9 3.61 21.16 16.13
CA ARG A 9 2.95 19.86 16.32
C ARG A 9 1.61 20.03 17.03
N ASP A 10 0.67 19.15 16.71
CA ASP A 10 -0.58 18.99 17.46
C ASP A 10 -0.38 18.09 18.70
N ALA A 11 -1.48 17.74 19.38
CA ALA A 11 -1.47 16.86 20.54
C ALA A 11 -1.05 15.42 20.24
N HIS A 12 -0.98 15.02 18.96
CA HIS A 12 -0.55 13.71 18.49
C HIS A 12 0.83 13.74 17.81
N GLY A 13 1.58 14.83 18.01
CA GLY A 13 2.93 15.00 17.46
C GLY A 13 2.95 15.25 15.95
N VAL A 14 1.79 15.41 15.29
CA VAL A 14 1.68 15.54 13.84
C VAL A 14 2.36 16.82 13.37
N PRO A 15 3.33 16.77 12.43
CA PRO A 15 4.03 17.97 11.98
C PRO A 15 3.18 18.87 11.08
N HIS A 16 3.08 20.14 11.46
CA HIS A 16 2.54 21.23 10.66
C HIS A 16 3.67 22.19 10.28
N LEU A 17 3.95 22.28 8.98
CA LEU A 17 5.09 23.02 8.44
C LEU A 17 4.64 24.31 7.77
N ARG A 18 5.35 25.41 8.02
CA ARG A 18 5.20 26.65 7.25
C ARG A 18 6.54 27.16 6.71
N ALA A 19 6.58 27.38 5.41
CA ALA A 19 7.73 27.95 4.68
C ALA A 19 7.24 29.06 3.71
N PRO A 20 8.11 29.94 3.21
CA PRO A 20 7.69 30.99 2.26
C PRO A 20 7.43 30.45 0.84
N ASP A 21 8.04 29.33 0.46
CA ASP A 21 8.02 28.79 -0.91
C ASP A 21 7.95 27.26 -0.93
N GLU A 22 7.54 26.67 -2.07
CA GLU A 22 7.36 25.22 -2.24
C GLU A 22 8.65 24.40 -2.05
N LEU A 23 9.83 24.95 -2.38
CA LEU A 23 11.10 24.23 -2.32
C LEU A 23 11.62 24.22 -0.87
N THR A 24 11.55 25.35 -0.17
CA THR A 24 11.82 25.41 1.27
C THR A 24 10.79 24.60 2.07
N LEU A 25 9.55 24.44 1.59
CA LEU A 25 8.55 23.56 2.20
C LEU A 25 8.83 22.07 1.96
N ALA A 26 9.26 21.68 0.76
CA ALA A 26 9.69 20.31 0.47
C ALA A 26 10.94 19.94 1.29
N GLU A 27 11.89 20.86 1.43
CA GLU A 27 13.07 20.69 2.30
C GLU A 27 12.67 20.55 3.79
N ALA A 28 11.69 21.32 4.25
CA ALA A 28 11.12 21.16 5.60
C ALA A 28 10.43 19.80 5.79
N GLN A 29 9.67 19.32 4.79
CA GLN A 29 9.00 18.02 4.84
C GLN A 29 10.02 16.88 4.93
N GLY A 30 11.06 16.90 4.08
CA GLY A 30 12.14 15.92 4.14
C GLY A 30 12.84 15.92 5.49
N TYR A 31 13.09 17.11 6.07
CA TYR A 31 13.70 17.23 7.39
C TYR A 31 12.86 16.58 8.49
N VAL A 32 11.58 16.93 8.59
CA VAL A 32 10.71 16.41 9.67
C VAL A 32 10.40 14.92 9.48
N THR A 33 10.23 14.43 8.24
CA THR A 33 10.10 12.99 7.99
C THR A 33 11.36 12.23 8.39
N ALA A 34 12.57 12.79 8.19
CA ALA A 34 13.81 12.16 8.66
C ALA A 34 13.97 12.19 10.19
N ARG A 35 13.49 13.23 10.86
CA ARG A 35 13.48 13.33 12.34
C ARG A 35 12.45 12.37 12.96
N ASP A 36 11.29 12.20 12.34
CA ASP A 36 10.17 11.42 12.87
C ASP A 36 10.22 9.94 12.46
N ARG A 37 10.72 9.61 11.27
CA ARG A 37 10.63 8.29 10.61
C ARG A 37 11.98 7.78 10.06
N GLY A 38 13.11 8.27 10.58
CA GLY A 38 14.44 8.05 10.02
C GLY A 38 14.85 6.58 9.75
N TRP A 39 14.47 5.63 10.61
CA TRP A 39 14.68 4.19 10.38
C TRP A 39 13.89 3.66 9.18
N GLN A 40 12.57 3.92 9.16
CA GLN A 40 11.65 3.47 8.11
C GLN A 40 12.15 3.91 6.72
N ILE A 41 12.52 5.18 6.57
CA ILE A 41 12.93 5.72 5.28
C ILE A 41 14.31 5.22 4.83
N GLU A 42 15.27 4.96 5.73
CA GLU A 42 16.52 4.30 5.33
C GLU A 42 16.29 2.83 4.94
N VAL A 43 15.40 2.10 5.61
CA VAL A 43 15.01 0.73 5.20
C VAL A 43 14.37 0.73 3.81
N ASP A 44 13.41 1.62 3.53
CA ASP A 44 12.76 1.69 2.22
C ASP A 44 13.72 2.14 1.11
N ARG A 45 14.67 3.00 1.45
CA ARG A 45 15.81 3.31 0.58
C ARG A 45 16.65 2.06 0.29
N TRP A 46 17.01 1.26 1.30
CA TRP A 46 17.83 0.06 1.10
C TRP A 46 17.08 -1.01 0.30
N ARG A 47 15.76 -1.14 0.54
CA ARG A 47 14.83 -1.93 -0.29
C ARG A 47 14.87 -1.48 -1.77
N SER A 48 14.85 -0.17 -2.03
CA SER A 48 14.89 0.37 -3.41
C SER A 48 16.26 0.23 -4.08
N GLU A 49 17.35 0.38 -3.33
CA GLU A 49 18.71 0.36 -3.86
C GLU A 49 19.28 -1.07 -4.02
N ALA A 50 18.50 -2.11 -3.68
CA ALA A 50 18.94 -3.51 -3.58
C ALA A 50 20.17 -3.66 -2.67
N ARG A 51 20.06 -3.15 -1.44
CA ARG A 51 21.11 -3.15 -0.41
C ARG A 51 20.61 -3.57 0.97
N LEU A 52 19.40 -4.09 1.13
CA LEU A 52 18.85 -4.47 2.42
C LEU A 52 19.69 -5.59 3.08
N ALA A 53 20.20 -6.55 2.29
CA ALA A 53 21.10 -7.62 2.74
C ALA A 53 22.50 -7.12 3.16
N ALA A 54 22.92 -5.94 2.67
CA ALA A 54 24.17 -5.31 3.11
C ALA A 54 24.08 -4.77 4.54
N HIS A 55 22.87 -4.54 5.04
CA HIS A 55 22.59 -4.05 6.40
C HIS A 55 22.08 -5.16 7.32
N LEU A 56 21.10 -5.95 6.86
CA LEU A 56 20.39 -6.96 7.65
C LEU A 56 20.93 -8.39 7.48
N GLY A 57 21.74 -8.65 6.44
CA GLY A 57 22.32 -9.96 6.16
C GLY A 57 21.42 -10.89 5.35
N GLU A 58 21.67 -12.19 5.49
CA GLU A 58 21.12 -13.25 4.63
C GLU A 58 19.59 -13.23 4.49
N THR A 59 18.85 -12.94 5.57
CA THR A 59 17.37 -12.92 5.60
C THR A 59 16.73 -11.77 4.80
N ALA A 60 17.53 -10.92 4.16
CA ALA A 60 17.09 -9.85 3.27
C ALA A 60 17.66 -9.98 1.85
N LEU A 61 18.41 -11.05 1.54
CA LEU A 61 19.01 -11.26 0.23
C LEU A 61 17.96 -11.43 -0.87
N ASP A 62 16.94 -12.24 -0.63
CA ASP A 62 15.94 -12.58 -1.63
C ASP A 62 15.19 -11.33 -2.13
N TRP A 63 14.89 -10.36 -1.23
CA TRP A 63 14.35 -9.05 -1.63
C TRP A 63 15.31 -8.28 -2.53
N ASP A 64 16.61 -8.21 -2.19
CA ASP A 64 17.59 -7.51 -3.03
C ASP A 64 17.75 -8.19 -4.40
N VAL A 65 17.58 -9.52 -4.48
CA VAL A 65 17.52 -10.27 -5.75
C VAL A 65 16.29 -9.84 -6.55
N LEU A 66 15.09 -9.85 -5.96
CA LEU A 66 13.86 -9.43 -6.64
C LEU A 66 13.93 -7.96 -7.09
N ALA A 67 14.36 -7.04 -6.23
CA ALA A 67 14.53 -5.62 -6.54
C ALA A 67 15.56 -5.40 -7.68
N THR A 68 16.54 -6.28 -7.80
CA THR A 68 17.53 -6.29 -8.90
C THR A 68 16.93 -6.74 -10.23
N HIS A 69 16.09 -7.79 -10.23
CA HIS A 69 15.34 -8.24 -11.42
C HIS A 69 14.28 -7.22 -11.86
N LEU A 70 13.54 -6.62 -10.91
CA LEU A 70 12.56 -5.56 -11.15
C LEU A 70 13.18 -4.18 -11.45
N ARG A 71 14.52 -4.05 -11.38
CA ARG A 71 15.30 -2.85 -11.72
C ARG A 71 14.88 -1.57 -10.97
N LEU A 72 14.65 -1.65 -9.64
CA LEU A 72 14.07 -0.51 -8.87
C LEU A 72 14.93 0.78 -8.90
N ASP A 73 16.19 0.76 -8.43
CA ASP A 73 17.09 1.94 -8.47
C ASP A 73 17.25 2.50 -9.89
N GLU A 74 17.41 1.62 -10.88
CA GLU A 74 17.58 2.02 -12.28
C GLU A 74 16.34 2.75 -12.80
N THR A 75 15.14 2.28 -12.43
CA THR A 75 13.87 2.92 -12.77
C THR A 75 13.77 4.30 -12.10
N ALA A 76 14.01 4.40 -10.79
CA ALA A 76 14.04 5.67 -10.08
C ALA A 76 15.02 6.68 -10.70
N ARG A 77 16.21 6.22 -11.14
CA ARG A 77 17.22 7.05 -11.81
C ARG A 77 16.80 7.51 -13.20
N ARG A 78 16.16 6.63 -13.99
CA ARG A 78 15.61 6.96 -15.31
C ARG A 78 14.46 7.98 -15.19
N VAL A 79 13.53 7.76 -14.25
CA VAL A 79 12.44 8.70 -13.96
C VAL A 79 13.00 10.06 -13.53
N TYR A 80 13.94 10.08 -12.57
CA TYR A 80 14.63 11.31 -12.17
C TYR A 80 15.33 12.03 -13.34
N ALA A 81 15.97 11.28 -14.24
CA ALA A 81 16.61 11.85 -15.42
C ALA A 81 15.59 12.49 -16.38
N ALA A 82 14.38 11.94 -16.48
CA ALA A 82 13.29 12.44 -17.33
C ALA A 82 12.49 13.63 -16.76
N LEU A 83 12.54 13.89 -15.43
CA LEU A 83 11.80 15.00 -14.81
C LEU A 83 12.13 16.37 -15.42
N ALA A 84 11.11 17.22 -15.58
CA ALA A 84 11.30 18.64 -15.86
C ALA A 84 11.89 19.37 -14.63
N ASP A 85 12.50 20.54 -14.85
CA ASP A 85 13.23 21.28 -13.81
C ASP A 85 12.44 21.59 -12.53
N PRO A 86 11.13 21.96 -12.57
CA PRO A 86 10.37 22.22 -11.34
C PRO A 86 10.22 20.97 -10.48
N GLU A 87 9.82 19.85 -11.07
CA GLU A 87 9.64 18.57 -10.40
C GLU A 87 10.97 18.02 -9.89
N ARG A 88 12.04 18.12 -10.70
CA ARG A 88 13.40 17.73 -10.34
C ARG A 88 13.89 18.49 -9.11
N THR A 89 13.80 19.83 -9.13
CA THR A 89 14.27 20.68 -8.02
C THR A 89 13.43 20.56 -6.76
N TRP A 90 12.13 20.22 -6.89
CA TRP A 90 11.23 19.90 -5.77
C TRP A 90 11.60 18.58 -5.08
N VAL A 91 11.83 17.49 -5.83
CA VAL A 91 12.30 16.21 -5.27
C VAL A 91 13.70 16.34 -4.69
N GLU A 92 14.61 17.06 -5.35
CA GLU A 92 15.93 17.38 -4.77
C GLU A 92 15.82 18.13 -3.44
N ALA A 93 14.87 19.06 -3.30
CA ALA A 93 14.68 19.82 -2.06
C ALA A 93 14.28 18.92 -0.90
N TYR A 94 13.35 17.99 -1.14
CA TYR A 94 12.99 16.96 -0.18
C TYR A 94 14.20 16.09 0.20
N ALA A 95 14.98 15.61 -0.79
CA ALA A 95 16.19 14.81 -0.53
C ALA A 95 17.29 15.59 0.24
N ARG A 96 17.42 16.91 0.05
CA ARG A 96 18.26 17.78 0.89
C ARG A 96 17.75 17.85 2.34
N GLY A 97 16.43 17.99 2.51
CA GLY A 97 15.75 17.95 3.80
C GLY A 97 16.04 16.66 4.56
N VAL A 98 15.80 15.50 3.93
CA VAL A 98 16.05 14.17 4.51
C VAL A 98 17.51 14.02 4.94
N ASN A 99 18.46 14.38 4.06
CA ASN A 99 19.88 14.35 4.38
C ASN A 99 20.24 15.20 5.61
N ALA A 100 19.63 16.37 5.77
CA ALA A 100 19.85 17.24 6.92
C ALA A 100 19.24 16.66 8.21
N GLY A 101 17.99 16.17 8.18
CA GLY A 101 17.33 15.57 9.34
C GLY A 101 17.96 14.25 9.81
N LEU A 102 18.46 13.42 8.88
CA LEU A 102 19.20 12.20 9.21
C LEU A 102 20.60 12.48 9.78
N ALA A 103 21.19 13.65 9.50
CA ALA A 103 22.42 14.12 10.13
C ALA A 103 22.13 14.76 11.50
N ASP A 104 21.04 15.51 11.63
CA ASP A 104 20.52 16.06 12.88
C ASP A 104 19.76 15.00 13.70
N GLY A 105 20.43 13.90 14.03
CA GLY A 105 19.93 12.90 14.97
C GLY A 105 18.79 11.99 14.47
N GLY A 106 18.29 12.12 13.24
CA GLY A 106 17.30 11.19 12.67
C GLY A 106 17.78 9.72 12.55
N ARG A 107 19.07 9.46 12.80
CA ARG A 107 19.66 8.12 12.94
C ARG A 107 19.91 7.68 14.39
N ASP A 108 19.67 8.52 15.41
CA ASP A 108 19.55 8.01 16.78
C ASP A 108 18.16 7.38 16.95
N THR A 109 18.04 6.10 16.63
CA THR A 109 16.81 5.32 16.90
C THR A 109 17.18 3.98 17.56
N PRO A 110 16.25 3.31 18.28
CA PRO A 110 16.48 1.97 18.82
C PRO A 110 16.97 0.96 17.78
N GLU A 111 16.51 1.10 16.54
CA GLU A 111 16.76 0.15 15.47
C GLU A 111 18.15 0.36 14.86
N HIS A 112 18.59 1.62 14.66
CA HIS A 112 19.97 1.91 14.26
C HIS A 112 20.98 1.38 15.29
N ARG A 113 20.72 1.58 16.60
CA ARG A 113 21.57 1.01 17.66
C ARG A 113 21.54 -0.52 17.70
N THR A 114 20.41 -1.15 17.32
CA THR A 114 20.34 -2.60 17.14
C THR A 114 21.21 -3.05 15.96
N LEU A 115 21.17 -2.35 14.83
CA LEU A 115 21.96 -2.62 13.63
C LEU A 115 23.49 -2.62 13.89
N GLU A 116 23.95 -1.74 14.80
CA GLU A 116 25.33 -1.68 15.29
C GLU A 116 25.74 -2.89 16.15
N THR A 117 24.79 -3.56 16.82
CA THR A 117 25.06 -4.74 17.68
C THR A 117 25.03 -6.08 16.94
N LEU A 118 24.52 -6.12 15.71
CA LEU A 118 24.47 -7.35 14.90
C LEU A 118 25.89 -7.80 14.47
N PRO A 119 26.12 -9.11 14.25
CA PRO A 119 27.40 -9.61 13.75
C PRO A 119 27.77 -9.07 12.36
N GLY A 120 29.07 -9.04 12.05
CA GLY A 120 29.58 -8.50 10.78
C GLY A 120 29.55 -6.97 10.69
N PRO A 121 30.27 -6.38 9.71
CA PRO A 121 30.38 -4.94 9.55
C PRO A 121 29.08 -4.31 9.03
N THR A 122 28.63 -3.24 9.69
CA THR A 122 27.58 -2.35 9.17
C THR A 122 28.19 -1.39 8.12
N PRO A 123 27.54 -1.15 6.97
CA PRO A 123 27.98 -0.13 6.00
C PRO A 123 27.91 1.30 6.56
N ASP A 124 28.85 2.16 6.17
CA ASP A 124 28.87 3.58 6.56
C ASP A 124 27.58 4.33 6.12
N PRO A 125 27.03 5.25 6.94
CA PRO A 125 25.85 6.04 6.59
C PRO A 125 26.05 6.95 5.36
N ALA A 126 25.50 6.54 4.21
CA ALA A 126 25.54 7.30 2.97
C ALA A 126 24.46 8.41 2.92
N PRO A 127 24.70 9.54 2.23
CA PRO A 127 23.64 10.51 1.94
C PRO A 127 22.64 9.95 0.92
N TRP A 128 21.38 10.40 1.01
CA TRP A 128 20.33 10.15 0.01
C TRP A 128 20.69 10.79 -1.33
N GLN A 129 20.33 10.12 -2.42
CA GLN A 129 20.47 10.63 -3.77
C GLN A 129 19.20 11.39 -4.19
N PRO A 130 19.27 12.30 -5.17
CA PRO A 130 18.10 13.03 -5.66
C PRO A 130 16.93 12.15 -6.14
N TRP A 131 17.21 10.92 -6.58
CA TRP A 131 16.19 9.96 -7.02
C TRP A 131 15.68 9.02 -5.90
N THR A 132 16.29 9.03 -4.70
CA THR A 132 15.89 8.11 -3.61
C THR A 132 14.40 8.22 -3.25
N PRO A 133 13.75 9.40 -3.19
CA PRO A 133 12.29 9.49 -2.95
C PRO A 133 11.43 8.76 -3.99
N ILE A 134 11.90 8.71 -5.24
CA ILE A 134 11.24 8.01 -6.34
C ILE A 134 11.44 6.49 -6.21
N GLY A 135 12.59 6.07 -5.67
CA GLY A 135 12.85 4.70 -5.28
C GLY A 135 11.95 4.20 -4.15
N VAL A 136 11.75 5.02 -3.11
CA VAL A 136 10.80 4.72 -2.02
C VAL A 136 9.37 4.62 -2.54
N LEU A 137 8.95 5.50 -3.47
CA LEU A 137 7.65 5.40 -4.14
C LEU A 137 7.48 4.08 -4.91
N LEU A 138 8.53 3.59 -5.59
CA LEU A 138 8.53 2.28 -6.26
C LEU A 138 8.40 1.13 -5.24
N VAL A 139 9.15 1.15 -4.14
CA VAL A 139 9.05 0.12 -3.07
C VAL A 139 7.62 0.05 -2.52
N ALA A 140 7.00 1.21 -2.27
CA ALA A 140 5.63 1.30 -1.73
C ALA A 140 4.52 0.84 -2.71
N HIS A 141 4.84 0.60 -3.99
CA HIS A 141 3.88 0.31 -5.07
C HIS A 141 4.21 -0.89 -5.96
N VAL A 142 5.44 -1.42 -5.99
CA VAL A 142 5.81 -2.46 -6.98
C VAL A 142 5.04 -3.78 -6.76
N LEU A 143 4.78 -4.15 -5.50
CA LEU A 143 3.91 -5.29 -5.14
C LEU A 143 2.43 -4.90 -4.98
N PHE A 144 2.03 -3.67 -5.34
CA PHE A 144 0.63 -3.26 -5.51
C PHE A 144 0.13 -3.48 -6.95
N ASN A 145 1.02 -3.93 -7.84
CA ASN A 145 0.69 -4.35 -9.19
C ASN A 145 -0.01 -5.72 -9.19
N ASP A 146 -0.79 -6.00 -10.25
CA ASP A 146 -1.59 -7.22 -10.37
C ASP A 146 -0.79 -8.45 -10.83
N PHE A 147 0.48 -8.27 -11.24
CA PHE A 147 1.30 -9.36 -11.79
C PHE A 147 1.42 -10.60 -10.88
N PRO A 148 1.59 -10.51 -9.53
CA PRO A 148 1.68 -11.72 -8.71
C PRO A 148 0.39 -12.57 -8.75
N HIS A 149 -0.77 -11.92 -8.86
CA HIS A 149 -2.06 -12.61 -9.01
C HIS A 149 -2.25 -13.19 -10.43
N GLN A 150 -1.59 -12.64 -11.45
CA GLN A 150 -1.52 -13.22 -12.80
C GLN A 150 -0.59 -14.44 -12.83
N LEU A 151 0.57 -14.39 -12.16
CA LEU A 151 1.50 -15.51 -11.99
C LEU A 151 0.88 -16.67 -11.18
N TRP A 152 0.12 -16.36 -10.12
CA TRP A 152 -0.65 -17.37 -9.38
C TRP A 152 -1.68 -18.07 -10.26
N ARG A 153 -2.54 -17.32 -10.98
CA ARG A 153 -3.57 -17.91 -11.87
C ARG A 153 -2.97 -18.76 -12.98
N ASP A 154 -1.80 -18.39 -13.48
CA ASP A 154 -1.03 -19.18 -14.45
C ASP A 154 -0.45 -20.47 -13.85
N HIS A 155 -0.01 -20.43 -12.59
CA HIS A 155 0.36 -21.64 -11.84
C HIS A 155 -0.84 -22.56 -11.60
N VAL A 156 -2.01 -22.03 -11.26
CA VAL A 156 -3.27 -22.79 -11.20
C VAL A 156 -3.56 -23.48 -12.53
N VAL A 157 -3.44 -22.77 -13.65
CA VAL A 157 -3.66 -23.34 -14.98
C VAL A 157 -2.64 -24.43 -15.31
N ARG A 158 -1.33 -24.17 -15.18
CA ARG A 158 -0.27 -25.16 -15.46
C ARG A 158 -0.42 -26.44 -14.65
N THR A 159 -0.78 -26.31 -13.37
CA THR A 159 -0.83 -27.46 -12.45
C THR A 159 -2.17 -28.21 -12.50
N LEU A 160 -3.30 -27.55 -12.72
CA LEU A 160 -4.62 -28.22 -12.75
C LEU A 160 -5.07 -28.67 -14.14
N ALA A 161 -4.79 -27.92 -15.21
CA ALA A 161 -5.27 -28.27 -16.55
C ALA A 161 -4.83 -29.67 -17.05
N PRO A 162 -3.60 -30.17 -16.78
CA PRO A 162 -3.20 -31.53 -17.14
C PRO A 162 -4.04 -32.64 -16.49
N HIS A 163 -4.64 -32.37 -15.33
CA HIS A 163 -5.52 -33.32 -14.62
C HIS A 163 -7.01 -33.12 -14.95
N HIS A 164 -7.38 -31.98 -15.53
CA HIS A 164 -8.76 -31.59 -15.82
C HIS A 164 -8.92 -31.05 -17.26
N PRO A 165 -8.57 -31.81 -18.31
CA PRO A 165 -8.51 -31.33 -19.70
C PRO A 165 -9.85 -30.88 -20.29
N ASP A 166 -10.98 -31.35 -19.73
CA ASP A 166 -12.33 -30.92 -20.12
C ASP A 166 -12.73 -29.55 -19.52
N VAL A 167 -11.93 -29.00 -18.60
CA VAL A 167 -12.18 -27.71 -17.94
C VAL A 167 -11.35 -26.61 -18.62
N PRO A 168 -11.97 -25.53 -19.16
CA PRO A 168 -11.22 -24.45 -19.78
C PRO A 168 -10.23 -23.79 -18.82
N ALA A 169 -9.02 -23.51 -19.30
CA ALA A 169 -7.96 -22.84 -18.52
C ALA A 169 -8.43 -21.51 -17.88
N THR A 170 -9.26 -20.73 -18.57
CA THR A 170 -9.85 -19.52 -17.99
C THR A 170 -10.72 -19.85 -16.78
N ALA A 171 -11.57 -20.88 -16.85
CA ALA A 171 -12.44 -21.27 -15.75
C ALA A 171 -11.66 -21.78 -14.51
N LEU A 172 -10.47 -22.38 -14.71
CA LEU A 172 -9.54 -22.73 -13.63
C LEU A 172 -8.95 -21.48 -12.96
N ALA A 173 -8.55 -20.47 -13.75
CA ALA A 173 -8.07 -19.20 -13.25
C ALA A 173 -9.17 -18.36 -12.56
N ASP A 174 -10.41 -18.39 -13.09
CA ASP A 174 -11.58 -17.71 -12.55
C ASP A 174 -11.91 -18.17 -11.11
N LEU A 175 -11.66 -19.44 -10.76
CA LEU A 175 -11.84 -19.95 -9.39
C LEU A 175 -11.06 -19.13 -8.36
N PHE A 176 -9.85 -18.68 -8.72
CA PHE A 176 -8.96 -17.89 -7.85
C PHE A 176 -8.88 -16.41 -8.27
N ALA A 177 -9.86 -15.91 -9.03
CA ALA A 177 -9.98 -14.49 -9.37
C ALA A 177 -10.67 -13.69 -8.24
N ALA A 178 -10.04 -13.61 -7.07
CA ALA A 178 -10.49 -12.89 -5.89
C ALA A 178 -9.42 -11.94 -5.33
N ASP A 179 -9.82 -10.84 -4.69
CA ASP A 179 -8.96 -10.08 -3.76
C ASP A 179 -8.53 -11.02 -2.62
N GLY A 180 -7.30 -10.85 -2.14
CA GLY A 180 -6.67 -11.77 -1.19
C GLY A 180 -5.17 -11.57 -1.08
N GLY A 181 -4.54 -12.26 -0.12
CA GLY A 181 -3.09 -12.19 0.07
C GLY A 181 -2.54 -10.78 0.37
N PRO A 182 -1.23 -10.54 0.14
CA PRO A 182 -0.58 -9.27 0.47
C PRO A 182 -0.96 -8.10 -0.46
N GLY A 183 -1.88 -8.30 -1.40
CA GLY A 183 -2.43 -7.25 -2.24
C GLY A 183 -3.15 -6.16 -1.43
N PRO A 184 -3.36 -4.96 -2.00
CA PRO A 184 -3.98 -3.85 -1.31
C PRO A 184 -5.52 -3.87 -1.38
N GLY A 185 -6.15 -3.50 -0.27
CA GLY A 185 -7.58 -3.15 -0.22
C GLY A 185 -7.79 -1.67 0.09
N SER A 186 -9.03 -1.20 0.06
CA SER A 186 -9.48 0.09 0.59
C SER A 186 -11.00 0.10 0.73
N ASN A 187 -11.56 0.93 1.62
CA ASN A 187 -12.85 1.57 1.37
C ASN A 187 -12.63 3.06 1.08
N ALA A 188 -13.46 3.66 0.23
CA ALA A 188 -13.69 5.09 0.20
C ALA A 188 -15.14 5.39 -0.21
N TRP A 189 -15.68 6.51 0.27
CA TRP A 189 -17.00 6.97 -0.10
C TRP A 189 -17.10 8.50 -0.05
N ALA A 190 -18.11 9.04 -0.72
CA ALA A 190 -18.38 10.48 -0.80
C ALA A 190 -19.88 10.73 -0.70
N LEU A 191 -20.25 11.77 0.05
CA LEU A 191 -21.61 12.29 0.20
C LEU A 191 -21.67 13.65 -0.51
N ALA A 192 -22.63 13.83 -1.41
CA ALA A 192 -22.98 15.15 -1.92
C ALA A 192 -23.63 16.00 -0.81
N GLY A 193 -23.55 17.33 -0.91
CA GLY A 193 -24.02 18.25 0.15
C GLY A 193 -25.48 18.07 0.58
N ALA A 194 -26.34 17.53 -0.29
CA ALA A 194 -27.73 17.19 0.06
C ALA A 194 -27.87 16.02 1.07
N ARG A 195 -26.77 15.32 1.37
CA ARG A 195 -26.69 14.20 2.32
C ARG A 195 -25.94 14.56 3.61
N THR A 196 -25.39 15.77 3.74
CA THR A 196 -24.56 16.19 4.88
C THR A 196 -25.27 17.21 5.77
N ALA A 197 -24.82 17.35 7.02
CA ALA A 197 -25.37 18.34 7.95
C ALA A 197 -24.92 19.78 7.63
N THR A 198 -23.79 19.96 6.95
CA THR A 198 -23.23 21.26 6.58
C THR A 198 -23.78 21.80 5.26
N GLY A 199 -24.36 20.95 4.40
CA GLY A 199 -24.77 21.30 3.04
C GLY A 199 -23.61 21.27 2.03
N HIS A 200 -22.37 21.03 2.49
CA HIS A 200 -21.17 20.87 1.66
C HIS A 200 -20.77 19.38 1.57
N PRO A 201 -20.00 18.95 0.55
CA PRO A 201 -19.64 17.55 0.42
C PRO A 201 -18.74 17.03 1.55
N LEU A 202 -18.78 15.72 1.76
CA LEU A 202 -17.96 15.03 2.75
C LEU A 202 -17.42 13.73 2.14
N LEU A 203 -16.12 13.51 2.22
CA LEU A 203 -15.46 12.27 1.80
C LEU A 203 -14.91 11.51 3.01
N ALA A 204 -14.90 10.19 2.95
CA ALA A 204 -14.23 9.36 3.95
C ALA A 204 -13.63 8.10 3.32
N GLY A 205 -12.68 7.47 4.01
CA GLY A 205 -12.06 6.23 3.53
C GLY A 205 -10.96 5.69 4.43
N ASP A 206 -10.58 4.46 4.15
CA ASP A 206 -9.57 3.71 4.90
C ASP A 206 -8.82 2.75 3.96
N PRO A 207 -7.56 3.03 3.60
CA PRO A 207 -6.74 2.13 2.78
C PRO A 207 -6.27 0.92 3.60
N HIS A 208 -6.50 -0.28 3.07
CA HIS A 208 -6.07 -1.55 3.69
C HIS A 208 -4.73 -1.98 3.12
N ARG A 209 -3.68 -1.98 3.95
CA ARG A 209 -2.32 -2.40 3.58
C ARG A 209 -1.79 -3.40 4.61
N VAL A 210 -0.64 -4.02 4.31
CA VAL A 210 0.22 -4.64 5.34
C VAL A 210 0.47 -3.61 6.44
N LEU A 211 0.26 -4.00 7.70
CA LEU A 211 0.42 -3.11 8.85
C LEU A 211 1.88 -3.16 9.31
N GLU A 212 2.72 -2.37 8.66
CA GLU A 212 4.12 -2.16 9.09
C GLU A 212 4.20 -1.32 10.37
N LEU A 213 5.22 -1.56 11.18
CA LEU A 213 5.63 -0.73 12.30
C LEU A 213 7.00 -0.10 11.96
N PRO A 214 7.15 1.24 11.89
CA PRO A 214 6.11 2.27 11.96
C PRO A 214 5.09 2.23 10.82
N GLY A 215 3.89 2.77 11.05
CA GLY A 215 2.78 2.73 10.09
C GLY A 215 3.09 3.36 8.73
N THR A 216 2.47 2.84 7.66
CA THR A 216 2.76 3.21 6.26
C THR A 216 2.57 4.70 5.93
N TYR A 217 1.75 5.42 6.70
CA TYR A 217 1.48 6.85 6.49
C TYR A 217 2.04 7.72 7.62
N GLN A 218 2.50 8.91 7.27
CA GLN A 218 2.76 10.02 8.18
C GLN A 218 1.69 11.11 7.93
N GLN A 219 0.93 11.46 8.97
CA GLN A 219 0.06 12.64 8.93
C GLN A 219 0.93 13.90 8.85
N VAL A 220 0.57 14.89 8.02
CA VAL A 220 1.33 16.14 7.88
C VAL A 220 0.45 17.28 7.37
N ARG A 221 0.81 18.52 7.70
CA ARG A 221 0.34 19.74 7.02
C ARG A 221 1.51 20.50 6.39
N LEU A 222 1.33 20.89 5.13
CA LEU A 222 2.29 21.59 4.28
C LEU A 222 1.69 22.96 3.89
N ALA A 223 2.23 24.05 4.43
CA ALA A 223 1.75 25.41 4.13
C ALA A 223 2.86 26.35 3.62
N CYS A 224 2.58 27.04 2.52
CA CYS A 224 3.35 28.17 2.01
C CYS A 224 2.43 29.24 1.40
N ASP A 225 2.99 30.30 0.84
CA ASP A 225 2.23 31.39 0.22
C ASP A 225 1.40 30.93 -1.01
N ALA A 226 1.66 29.73 -1.54
CA ALA A 226 0.95 29.15 -2.69
C ALA A 226 -0.14 28.12 -2.35
N TYR A 227 -0.03 27.40 -1.22
CA TYR A 227 -0.99 26.36 -0.83
C TYR A 227 -0.92 26.02 0.68
N ASP A 228 -2.03 25.49 1.22
CA ASP A 228 -2.14 24.98 2.60
C ASP A 228 -2.85 23.63 2.58
N VAL A 229 -2.09 22.54 2.49
CA VAL A 229 -2.60 21.17 2.32
C VAL A 229 -2.29 20.34 3.55
N LEU A 230 -3.26 19.57 4.04
CA LEU A 230 -3.04 18.55 5.05
C LEU A 230 -3.46 17.18 4.53
N GLY A 231 -2.80 16.11 4.96
CA GLY A 231 -3.07 14.77 4.45
C GLY A 231 -2.12 13.70 4.95
N LEU A 232 -2.16 12.56 4.27
CA LEU A 232 -1.37 11.36 4.58
C LEU A 232 -0.23 11.23 3.56
N ALA A 233 0.99 11.53 3.99
CA ALA A 233 2.21 11.33 3.21
C ALA A 233 2.69 9.87 3.31
N LEU A 234 3.35 9.38 2.26
CA LEU A 234 4.23 8.22 2.37
C LEU A 234 5.60 8.73 2.88
N PRO A 235 6.13 8.21 4.00
CA PRO A 235 7.46 8.59 4.48
C PRO A 235 8.52 8.38 3.39
N GLY A 236 9.45 9.32 3.26
CA GLY A 236 10.48 9.31 2.21
C GLY A 236 10.05 9.86 0.86
N VAL A 237 8.78 10.25 0.69
CA VAL A 237 8.23 10.80 -0.57
C VAL A 237 7.63 12.20 -0.36
N PRO A 238 7.90 13.20 -1.22
CA PRO A 238 7.37 14.55 -1.07
C PRO A 238 5.86 14.66 -1.39
N GLY A 239 5.21 15.64 -0.75
CA GLY A 239 3.77 15.92 -0.91
C GLY A 239 2.86 14.96 -0.13
N VAL A 240 1.57 14.95 -0.51
CA VAL A 240 0.48 14.14 0.10
C VAL A 240 -0.48 13.63 -0.99
N ALA A 241 0.05 12.86 -1.95
CA ALA A 241 -0.65 12.57 -3.21
C ALA A 241 -1.96 11.77 -3.08
N HIS A 242 -2.12 10.93 -2.06
CA HIS A 242 -3.19 9.92 -2.03
C HIS A 242 -4.45 10.34 -1.27
N PHE A 243 -4.31 11.02 -0.13
CA PHE A 243 -5.41 11.41 0.75
C PHE A 243 -5.08 12.77 1.36
N ALA A 244 -5.82 13.80 0.97
CA ALA A 244 -5.54 15.17 1.42
C ALA A 244 -6.74 16.10 1.30
N HIS A 245 -6.65 17.20 2.02
CA HIS A 245 -7.59 18.30 2.03
C HIS A 245 -6.84 19.63 1.94
N ALA A 246 -7.03 20.37 0.85
CA ALA A 246 -6.32 21.59 0.46
C ALA A 246 -7.11 22.89 0.73
N GLY A 247 -7.99 22.88 1.74
CA GLY A 247 -8.84 24.04 2.06
C GLY A 247 -10.17 23.99 1.32
N SER A 248 -10.19 24.32 0.03
CA SER A 248 -11.41 24.34 -0.79
C SER A 248 -11.72 23.01 -1.50
N VAL A 249 -10.78 22.04 -1.49
CA VAL A 249 -10.93 20.72 -2.13
C VAL A 249 -10.38 19.62 -1.22
N ALA A 250 -10.90 18.40 -1.36
CA ALA A 250 -10.31 17.20 -0.75
C ALA A 250 -10.50 15.95 -1.62
N TRP A 251 -9.57 15.01 -1.51
CA TRP A 251 -9.56 13.77 -2.29
C TRP A 251 -9.11 12.54 -1.49
N GLY A 252 -9.47 11.37 -2.03
CA GLY A 252 -9.01 10.07 -1.58
C GLY A 252 -9.04 9.03 -2.70
N ILE A 253 -8.15 8.04 -2.61
CA ILE A 253 -8.02 6.97 -3.60
C ILE A 253 -8.46 5.59 -3.07
N THR A 254 -8.77 4.69 -3.99
CA THR A 254 -8.77 3.23 -3.77
C THR A 254 -8.07 2.57 -4.94
N ASN A 255 -7.44 1.41 -4.74
CA ASN A 255 -6.86 0.66 -5.87
C ASN A 255 -7.97 0.24 -6.84
N ALA A 256 -7.80 0.54 -8.14
CA ALA A 256 -8.78 0.25 -9.19
C ALA A 256 -8.89 -1.24 -9.56
N VAL A 257 -8.01 -2.09 -9.03
CA VAL A 257 -7.77 -3.48 -9.40
C VAL A 257 -7.65 -3.64 -10.91
N ALA A 258 -6.95 -2.69 -11.54
CA ALA A 258 -6.73 -2.66 -12.97
C ALA A 258 -5.51 -3.50 -13.33
N HIS A 259 -5.58 -4.17 -14.48
CA HIS A 259 -4.38 -4.69 -15.12
C HIS A 259 -3.51 -3.52 -15.57
N GLN A 260 -2.28 -3.44 -15.04
CA GLN A 260 -1.37 -2.31 -15.32
C GLN A 260 0.02 -2.75 -15.80
N VAL A 261 0.47 -3.95 -15.42
CA VAL A 261 1.74 -4.55 -15.88
C VAL A 261 1.44 -5.63 -16.91
N THR A 262 1.93 -5.50 -18.15
CA THR A 262 1.82 -6.61 -19.12
C THR A 262 2.83 -7.70 -18.76
N VAL A 263 2.33 -8.92 -18.56
CA VAL A 263 3.12 -10.13 -18.23
C VAL A 263 3.12 -11.06 -19.43
N THR A 264 4.31 -11.51 -19.86
CA THR A 264 4.48 -12.42 -21.00
C THR A 264 5.33 -13.63 -20.60
N HIS A 265 4.98 -14.83 -21.08
CA HIS A 265 5.88 -15.99 -21.04
C HIS A 265 7.11 -15.72 -21.90
N GLU A 266 8.29 -15.94 -21.34
CA GLU A 266 9.57 -15.64 -21.97
C GLU A 266 10.41 -16.92 -22.02
N HIS A 267 10.81 -17.34 -23.23
CA HIS A 267 11.66 -18.51 -23.44
C HIS A 267 13.08 -18.03 -23.77
N LEU A 268 14.03 -18.31 -22.88
CA LEU A 268 15.41 -17.85 -23.00
C LEU A 268 16.34 -19.01 -23.34
N ARG A 269 17.20 -18.83 -24.35
CA ARG A 269 18.32 -19.74 -24.62
C ARG A 269 19.62 -19.09 -24.18
N GLU A 270 20.47 -19.87 -23.52
CA GLU A 270 21.82 -19.46 -23.14
C GLU A 270 22.89 -20.18 -23.97
N HIS A 271 23.86 -19.41 -24.47
CA HIS A 271 24.99 -19.90 -25.25
C HIS A 271 26.24 -20.13 -24.38
N THR A 272 27.18 -20.92 -24.89
CA THR A 272 28.41 -21.29 -24.16
C THR A 272 29.38 -20.13 -23.91
N ASP A 273 29.15 -18.97 -24.52
CA ASP A 273 29.89 -17.72 -24.27
C ASP A 273 29.23 -16.81 -23.21
N GLY A 274 28.09 -17.22 -22.65
CA GLY A 274 27.32 -16.46 -21.67
C GLY A 274 26.38 -15.42 -22.27
N THR A 275 26.24 -15.35 -23.59
CA THR A 275 25.17 -14.58 -24.25
C THR A 275 23.82 -15.27 -24.11
N ARG A 276 22.74 -14.49 -24.19
CA ARG A 276 21.36 -14.98 -24.15
C ARG A 276 20.55 -14.45 -25.31
N GLU A 277 19.63 -15.28 -25.77
CA GLU A 277 18.58 -14.92 -26.71
C GLU A 277 17.22 -15.24 -26.11
N ALA A 278 16.20 -14.49 -26.52
CA ALA A 278 14.80 -14.70 -26.21
C ALA A 278 14.06 -15.16 -27.47
N HIS A 279 13.01 -15.98 -27.33
CA HIS A 279 12.15 -16.34 -28.45
C HIS A 279 11.01 -15.33 -28.59
N GLY A 280 11.01 -14.53 -29.66
CA GLY A 280 9.96 -13.57 -29.99
C GLY A 280 9.22 -13.90 -31.29
N PRO A 281 8.33 -13.01 -31.78
CA PRO A 281 7.46 -13.25 -32.95
C PRO A 281 8.21 -13.37 -34.28
N HIS A 282 9.53 -13.15 -34.28
CA HIS A 282 10.42 -13.25 -35.44
C HIS A 282 11.53 -14.31 -35.24
N GLY A 283 11.36 -15.18 -34.24
CA GLY A 283 12.35 -16.17 -33.81
C GLY A 283 13.25 -15.64 -32.69
N TRP A 284 14.48 -16.14 -32.63
CA TRP A 284 15.44 -15.80 -31.58
C TRP A 284 16.02 -14.40 -31.75
N GLU A 285 15.92 -13.58 -30.71
CA GLU A 285 16.41 -12.21 -30.64
C GLU A 285 17.34 -11.99 -29.43
N PRO A 286 18.32 -11.08 -29.47
CA PRO A 286 19.24 -10.89 -28.34
C PRO A 286 18.54 -10.45 -27.06
N ALA A 287 18.90 -11.05 -25.92
CA ALA A 287 18.42 -10.68 -24.59
C ALA A 287 19.57 -10.05 -23.78
N PRO A 288 19.77 -8.71 -23.81
CA PRO A 288 20.78 -8.02 -23.01
C PRO A 288 20.77 -8.46 -21.55
N THR A 289 21.92 -8.93 -21.08
CA THR A 289 22.10 -9.59 -19.79
C THR A 289 23.30 -9.00 -19.06
N GLU A 290 23.18 -8.75 -17.76
CA GLU A 290 24.26 -8.23 -16.91
C GLU A 290 24.28 -8.93 -15.53
N THR A 291 25.45 -8.95 -14.88
CA THR A 291 25.62 -9.54 -13.54
C THR A 291 25.90 -8.45 -12.51
N VAL A 292 24.86 -8.11 -11.74
CA VAL A 292 24.97 -7.25 -10.55
C VAL A 292 25.56 -8.09 -9.41
N HIS A 293 26.43 -7.50 -8.60
CA HIS A 293 26.99 -8.17 -7.41
C HIS A 293 26.42 -7.52 -6.16
N LEU A 294 25.52 -8.23 -5.48
CA LEU A 294 24.94 -7.79 -4.21
C LEU A 294 25.93 -8.00 -3.07
N THR A 295 25.84 -7.12 -2.07
CA THR A 295 26.62 -7.15 -0.83
C THR A 295 25.76 -7.76 0.26
N VAL A 296 26.23 -8.82 0.91
CA VAL A 296 25.52 -9.52 1.99
C VAL A 296 26.37 -9.48 3.26
N ARG A 297 25.80 -8.96 4.35
CA ARG A 297 26.41 -8.98 5.69
C ARG A 297 26.40 -10.40 6.25
N THR A 298 27.53 -10.88 6.75
CA THR A 298 27.66 -12.19 7.39
C THR A 298 28.42 -12.08 8.72
N VAL A 299 28.31 -13.10 9.57
CA VAL A 299 28.99 -13.14 10.88
C VAL A 299 30.50 -12.88 10.76
N ASP A 300 31.13 -13.47 9.73
CA ASP A 300 32.58 -13.39 9.49
C ASP A 300 33.00 -12.19 8.61
N GLY A 301 32.06 -11.36 8.14
CA GLY A 301 32.37 -10.19 7.31
C GLY A 301 31.33 -9.88 6.23
N VAL A 302 31.77 -9.86 4.98
CA VAL A 302 30.94 -9.53 3.81
C VAL A 302 31.08 -10.62 2.77
N ARG A 303 29.95 -11.12 2.28
CA ARG A 303 29.83 -12.03 1.14
C ARG A 303 29.29 -11.26 -0.07
N THR A 304 29.71 -11.64 -1.28
CA THR A 304 29.06 -11.17 -2.51
C THR A 304 28.08 -12.21 -3.04
N HIS A 305 27.00 -11.76 -3.70
CA HIS A 305 26.05 -12.63 -4.36
C HIS A 305 25.81 -12.13 -5.81
N PRO A 306 26.18 -12.90 -6.86
CA PRO A 306 26.02 -12.48 -8.24
C PRO A 306 24.59 -12.72 -8.73
N VAL A 307 23.83 -11.65 -8.95
CA VAL A 307 22.51 -11.69 -9.57
C VAL A 307 22.63 -11.36 -11.05
N ARG A 308 22.30 -12.34 -11.90
CA ARG A 308 22.21 -12.14 -13.33
C ARG A 308 20.79 -11.72 -13.70
N ARG A 309 20.66 -10.55 -14.32
CA ARG A 309 19.37 -9.97 -14.76
C ARG A 309 19.39 -9.69 -16.25
N SER A 310 18.22 -9.83 -16.88
CA SER A 310 18.06 -9.71 -18.34
C SER A 310 16.93 -8.74 -18.67
N THR A 311 16.89 -8.26 -19.91
CA THR A 311 15.78 -7.47 -20.48
C THR A 311 15.51 -7.96 -21.90
N THR A 312 14.25 -8.02 -22.28
CA THR A 312 13.79 -8.33 -23.64
C THR A 312 12.92 -7.18 -24.16
N PRO A 313 12.52 -7.16 -25.45
CA PRO A 313 11.60 -6.13 -25.95
C PRO A 313 10.25 -6.07 -25.21
N ARG A 314 9.88 -7.15 -24.50
CA ARG A 314 8.66 -7.29 -23.69
C ARG A 314 8.80 -6.79 -22.24
N GLY A 315 10.00 -6.40 -21.81
CA GLY A 315 10.21 -5.78 -20.49
C GLY A 315 11.36 -6.37 -19.66
N VAL A 316 11.27 -6.26 -18.34
CA VAL A 316 12.28 -6.79 -17.41
C VAL A 316 12.03 -8.28 -17.16
N VAL A 317 13.11 -9.08 -17.12
CA VAL A 317 13.01 -10.54 -16.97
C VAL A 317 13.01 -10.94 -15.51
N LEU A 318 11.91 -11.54 -15.06
CA LEU A 318 11.79 -12.27 -13.81
C LEU A 318 12.02 -13.78 -14.10
N PRO A 319 13.14 -14.36 -13.68
CA PRO A 319 13.46 -15.76 -13.99
C PRO A 319 12.58 -16.75 -13.21
N VAL A 320 12.35 -17.92 -13.79
CA VAL A 320 11.87 -19.10 -13.06
C VAL A 320 13.03 -20.07 -12.92
N THR A 321 13.35 -20.45 -11.68
CA THR A 321 14.35 -21.49 -11.41
C THR A 321 13.80 -22.84 -11.87
N PRO A 322 14.50 -23.60 -12.74
CA PRO A 322 14.04 -24.92 -13.15
C PRO A 322 13.97 -25.88 -11.98
N VAL A 323 12.79 -26.47 -11.74
CA VAL A 323 12.64 -27.64 -10.86
C VAL A 323 13.23 -28.85 -11.61
N PRO A 324 14.25 -29.55 -11.09
CA PRO A 324 14.90 -30.62 -11.84
C PRO A 324 13.99 -31.83 -12.05
N ASP A 325 13.71 -32.19 -13.32
CA ASP A 325 13.09 -33.48 -13.64
C ASP A 325 14.15 -34.60 -13.50
N PRO A 326 13.93 -35.61 -12.63
CA PRO A 326 14.89 -36.69 -12.41
C PRO A 326 14.97 -37.71 -13.57
N THR A 327 14.24 -37.51 -14.66
CA THR A 327 14.22 -38.38 -15.84
C THR A 327 14.98 -37.82 -17.05
N GLU A 328 15.29 -36.52 -17.08
CA GLU A 328 16.11 -35.92 -18.14
C GLU A 328 17.60 -36.23 -17.95
N THR A 329 18.32 -36.49 -19.05
CA THR A 329 19.64 -37.17 -19.01
C THR A 329 20.72 -36.57 -19.92
N GLU A 330 20.45 -35.51 -20.69
CA GLU A 330 21.43 -34.87 -21.58
C GLU A 330 21.34 -33.33 -21.51
N PRO A 331 22.47 -32.59 -21.41
CA PRO A 331 22.48 -31.14 -21.33
C PRO A 331 22.35 -30.51 -22.73
N VAL A 332 21.11 -30.24 -23.15
CA VAL A 332 20.83 -29.27 -24.22
C VAL A 332 21.26 -27.87 -23.75
N ALA A 333 21.51 -26.93 -24.68
CA ALA A 333 21.66 -25.51 -24.34
C ALA A 333 20.38 -25.06 -23.60
N ALA A 334 20.48 -24.85 -22.28
CA ALA A 334 19.34 -24.88 -21.40
C ALA A 334 18.31 -23.80 -21.74
N GLU A 335 17.18 -24.22 -22.32
CA GLU A 335 16.03 -23.35 -22.55
C GLU A 335 15.33 -23.10 -21.21
N GLN A 336 15.32 -21.84 -20.77
CA GLN A 336 14.83 -21.40 -19.48
C GLN A 336 13.51 -20.67 -19.66
N HIS A 337 12.49 -21.12 -18.93
CA HIS A 337 11.24 -20.38 -18.81
C HIS A 337 11.43 -19.21 -17.84
N ALA A 338 10.86 -18.07 -18.20
CA ALA A 338 10.85 -16.85 -17.40
C ALA A 338 9.56 -16.06 -17.69
N TYR A 339 9.39 -14.92 -17.01
CA TYR A 339 8.38 -13.94 -17.35
C TYR A 339 9.05 -12.62 -17.72
N ALA A 340 8.54 -11.97 -18.77
CA ALA A 340 8.83 -10.56 -19.05
C ALA A 340 7.72 -9.69 -18.47
N LEU A 341 8.11 -8.60 -17.79
CA LEU A 341 7.22 -7.64 -17.16
C LEU A 341 7.40 -6.25 -17.79
N ASP A 342 6.40 -5.77 -18.52
CA ASP A 342 6.30 -4.36 -18.92
C ASP A 342 5.76 -3.54 -17.75
N LEU A 343 6.67 -3.08 -16.88
CA LEU A 343 6.38 -2.16 -15.78
C LEU A 343 6.25 -0.73 -16.34
N PRO A 344 5.08 -0.05 -16.21
CA PRO A 344 4.85 1.25 -16.82
C PRO A 344 5.94 2.28 -16.50
N GLY A 345 6.30 2.47 -15.23
CA GLY A 345 7.36 3.40 -14.84
C GLY A 345 8.76 3.05 -15.36
N HIS A 346 9.07 1.77 -15.59
CA HIS A 346 10.33 1.36 -16.21
C HIS A 346 10.38 1.71 -17.70
N ARG A 347 9.28 1.52 -18.43
CA ARG A 347 9.20 1.79 -19.87
C ARG A 347 9.04 3.27 -20.20
N THR A 348 8.16 3.98 -19.50
CA THR A 348 7.85 5.40 -19.79
C THR A 348 8.85 6.37 -19.18
N HIS A 349 9.57 5.93 -18.15
CA HIS A 349 10.38 6.79 -17.27
C HIS A 349 9.55 7.91 -16.59
N ASP A 350 8.28 7.63 -16.29
CA ASP A 350 7.39 8.51 -15.52
C ASP A 350 6.62 7.70 -14.48
N LEU A 351 6.38 8.30 -13.32
CA LEU A 351 5.60 7.74 -12.20
C LEU A 351 4.48 8.70 -11.74
N GLY A 352 4.24 9.79 -12.47
CA GLY A 352 3.27 10.82 -12.09
C GLY A 352 3.82 11.84 -11.08
N ILE A 353 5.14 12.02 -10.98
CA ILE A 353 5.77 12.99 -10.05
C ILE A 353 5.28 14.43 -10.31
N ALA A 354 5.05 14.79 -11.58
CA ALA A 354 4.43 16.07 -11.95
C ALA A 354 3.02 16.20 -11.35
N SER A 355 2.21 15.15 -11.45
CA SER A 355 0.86 15.05 -10.86
C SER A 355 0.90 15.23 -9.34
N MET A 356 1.86 14.59 -8.65
CA MET A 356 2.06 14.73 -7.20
C MET A 356 2.31 16.18 -6.78
N ARG A 357 3.14 16.90 -7.54
CA ARG A 357 3.43 18.32 -7.30
C ARG A 357 2.23 19.21 -7.65
N THR A 358 1.58 18.99 -8.80
CA THR A 358 0.43 19.78 -9.25
C THR A 358 -0.79 19.64 -8.32
N LEU A 359 -1.01 18.46 -7.72
CA LEU A 359 -2.07 18.24 -6.72
C LEU A 359 -2.01 19.21 -5.54
N LEU A 360 -0.83 19.67 -5.14
CA LEU A 360 -0.68 20.61 -4.02
C LEU A 360 -1.27 22.00 -4.32
N TYR A 361 -1.45 22.35 -5.61
CA TYR A 361 -2.01 23.62 -6.08
C TYR A 361 -3.51 23.52 -6.38
N ALA A 362 -4.14 22.36 -6.20
CA ALA A 362 -5.54 22.16 -6.56
C ALA A 362 -6.49 22.95 -5.65
N THR A 363 -7.45 23.66 -6.25
CA THR A 363 -8.47 24.44 -5.55
C THR A 363 -9.90 23.91 -5.78
N THR A 364 -10.12 23.15 -6.85
CA THR A 364 -11.39 22.54 -7.23
C THR A 364 -11.24 21.05 -7.52
N ALA A 365 -12.36 20.31 -7.53
CA ALA A 365 -12.38 18.91 -7.91
C ALA A 365 -11.90 18.67 -9.35
N HIS A 366 -12.06 19.67 -10.22
CA HIS A 366 -11.57 19.63 -11.61
C HIS A 366 -10.06 19.86 -11.70
N ASP A 367 -9.45 20.63 -10.80
CA ASP A 367 -7.99 20.78 -10.73
C ASP A 367 -7.32 19.45 -10.35
N VAL A 368 -7.88 18.75 -9.35
CA VAL A 368 -7.44 17.41 -8.94
C VAL A 368 -7.57 16.40 -10.09
N ALA A 369 -8.71 16.38 -10.77
CA ALA A 369 -8.92 15.50 -11.93
C ALA A 369 -7.95 15.82 -13.09
N THR A 370 -7.61 17.10 -13.28
CA THR A 370 -6.63 17.54 -14.30
C THR A 370 -5.21 17.13 -13.92
N ALA A 371 -4.80 17.32 -12.66
CA ALA A 371 -3.50 16.89 -12.16
C ALA A 371 -3.32 15.38 -12.30
N LEU A 372 -4.34 14.59 -11.96
CA LEU A 372 -4.29 13.12 -12.01
C LEU A 372 -4.34 12.51 -13.42
N ALA A 373 -4.56 13.30 -14.48
CA ALA A 373 -4.42 12.81 -15.86
C ALA A 373 -2.98 12.33 -16.17
N GLY A 374 -1.98 12.95 -15.54
CA GLY A 374 -0.57 12.54 -15.57
C GLY A 374 -0.21 11.41 -14.61
N TRP A 375 -1.16 10.82 -13.88
CA TRP A 375 -0.85 9.71 -12.96
C TRP A 375 -0.48 8.43 -13.73
N VAL A 376 0.49 7.67 -13.23
CA VAL A 376 0.98 6.43 -13.84
C VAL A 376 0.63 5.22 -12.97
N GLU A 377 1.27 5.03 -11.81
CA GLU A 377 1.11 3.81 -11.00
C GLU A 377 1.04 4.11 -9.48
N PRO A 378 0.22 3.35 -8.71
CA PRO A 378 -0.73 2.34 -9.16
C PRO A 378 -1.97 2.96 -9.81
N VAL A 379 -2.72 2.20 -10.63
CA VAL A 379 -4.01 2.67 -11.15
C VAL A 379 -5.04 2.76 -10.02
N ASN A 380 -5.59 3.96 -9.83
CA ASN A 380 -6.47 4.31 -8.72
C ASN A 380 -7.88 4.67 -9.22
N ARG A 381 -8.91 4.22 -8.51
CA ARG A 381 -10.22 4.90 -8.48
C ARG A 381 -10.11 6.06 -7.50
N VAL A 382 -10.65 7.22 -7.86
CA VAL A 382 -10.48 8.47 -7.12
C VAL A 382 -11.85 9.06 -6.82
N LEU A 383 -12.07 9.43 -5.56
CA LEU A 383 -13.16 10.30 -5.14
C LEU A 383 -12.58 11.67 -4.77
N VAL A 384 -13.19 12.74 -5.26
CA VAL A 384 -12.81 14.12 -4.97
C VAL A 384 -14.05 15.00 -4.86
N ALA A 385 -14.02 15.99 -3.98
CA ALA A 385 -15.01 17.06 -3.95
C ALA A 385 -14.41 18.42 -3.60
N ASP A 386 -15.15 19.49 -3.91
CA ASP A 386 -14.84 20.86 -3.54
C ASP A 386 -15.96 21.57 -2.75
N ASP A 387 -15.60 22.67 -2.10
CA ASP A 387 -16.47 23.52 -1.28
C ASP A 387 -17.63 24.14 -2.07
N THR A 388 -17.51 24.23 -3.40
CA THR A 388 -18.58 24.67 -4.31
C THR A 388 -19.74 23.66 -4.41
N GLY A 389 -19.52 22.42 -3.93
CA GLY A 389 -20.51 21.35 -3.93
C GLY A 389 -20.30 20.29 -5.00
N ALA A 390 -19.26 20.40 -5.84
CA ALA A 390 -18.98 19.39 -6.85
C ALA A 390 -18.39 18.13 -6.21
N VAL A 391 -18.86 16.96 -6.64
CA VAL A 391 -18.29 15.65 -6.28
C VAL A 391 -18.03 14.87 -7.56
N LEU A 392 -16.81 14.37 -7.76
CA LEU A 392 -16.40 13.61 -8.93
C LEU A 392 -15.85 12.23 -8.54
N ARG A 393 -16.13 11.24 -9.39
CA ARG A 393 -15.49 9.91 -9.38
C ARG A 393 -14.76 9.70 -10.71
N LEU A 394 -13.47 9.34 -10.66
CA LEU A 394 -12.67 9.06 -11.86
C LEU A 394 -11.73 7.85 -11.66
N THR A 395 -11.07 7.42 -12.73
CA THR A 395 -9.94 6.48 -12.68
C THR A 395 -8.69 7.19 -13.20
N ALA A 396 -7.56 7.03 -12.51
CA ALA A 396 -6.29 7.69 -12.83
C ALA A 396 -5.15 6.67 -12.82
N GLY A 397 -4.26 6.72 -13.82
CA GLY A 397 -3.13 5.80 -13.96
C GLY A 397 -2.81 5.41 -15.41
N PHE A 398 -1.89 4.47 -15.56
CA PHE A 398 -1.55 3.80 -16.80
C PHE A 398 -2.26 2.45 -16.88
N VAL A 399 -3.20 2.32 -17.80
CA VAL A 399 -3.78 1.03 -18.20
C VAL A 399 -3.28 0.69 -19.60
N PRO A 400 -2.62 -0.45 -19.82
CA PRO A 400 -2.28 -0.95 -21.15
C PRO A 400 -3.52 -1.07 -22.05
N ASP A 401 -3.43 -0.61 -23.29
CA ASP A 401 -4.53 -0.74 -24.27
C ASP A 401 -4.55 -2.13 -24.93
N VAL A 402 -4.71 -3.15 -24.10
CA VAL A 402 -4.77 -4.57 -24.48
C VAL A 402 -6.21 -5.11 -24.44
N PRO A 403 -6.57 -6.13 -25.25
CA PRO A 403 -7.85 -6.83 -25.11
C PRO A 403 -8.08 -7.33 -23.67
N PRO A 404 -9.31 -7.27 -23.11
CA PRO A 404 -9.54 -7.54 -21.67
C PRO A 404 -9.05 -8.90 -21.13
N ALA A 405 -8.87 -9.90 -22.00
CA ALA A 405 -8.31 -11.20 -21.63
C ALA A 405 -6.80 -11.15 -21.28
N HIS A 406 -6.06 -10.13 -21.68
CA HIS A 406 -4.59 -10.06 -21.54
C HIS A 406 -4.11 -9.82 -20.09
N GLY A 407 -5.00 -9.38 -19.19
CA GLY A 407 -4.77 -9.35 -17.74
C GLY A 407 -5.25 -10.61 -17.00
N HIS A 408 -5.70 -11.64 -17.73
CA HIS A 408 -6.25 -12.85 -17.12
C HIS A 408 -5.18 -13.90 -16.82
N LEU A 409 -4.30 -14.14 -17.79
CA LEU A 409 -3.14 -15.02 -17.74
C LEU A 409 -1.98 -14.34 -18.48
N PRO A 410 -0.72 -14.70 -18.25
CA PRO A 410 0.40 -14.20 -19.05
C PRO A 410 0.21 -14.46 -20.55
N GLN A 411 0.75 -13.56 -21.36
CA GLN A 411 0.65 -13.61 -22.81
C GLN A 411 1.70 -14.55 -23.41
N ALA A 412 1.44 -15.08 -24.60
CA ALA A 412 2.46 -15.75 -25.41
C ALA A 412 3.45 -14.71 -25.99
N PRO A 413 4.72 -15.06 -26.23
CA PRO A 413 5.73 -14.13 -26.74
C PRO A 413 5.49 -13.68 -28.20
N ASP A 414 4.53 -14.29 -28.91
CA ASP A 414 4.25 -14.06 -30.33
C ASP A 414 3.46 -12.77 -30.65
N GLY A 415 3.14 -11.96 -29.63
CA GLY A 415 2.41 -10.69 -29.77
C GLY A 415 3.30 -9.47 -30.08
N ASP A 416 2.68 -8.34 -30.42
CA ASP A 416 3.36 -7.04 -30.43
C ASP A 416 3.88 -6.72 -29.01
N PRO A 417 5.18 -6.42 -28.82
CA PRO A 417 5.81 -6.51 -27.51
C PRO A 417 5.45 -5.38 -26.53
N VAL A 418 4.81 -4.30 -26.99
CA VAL A 418 4.54 -3.10 -26.18
C VAL A 418 3.16 -2.50 -26.50
N PRO A 419 2.19 -2.52 -25.57
CA PRO A 419 0.89 -1.86 -25.75
C PRO A 419 0.94 -0.35 -25.51
N GLY A 420 -0.01 0.35 -26.13
CA GLY A 420 -0.26 1.78 -25.89
C GLY A 420 -0.89 2.07 -24.52
N ARG A 421 -1.06 3.35 -24.19
CA ARG A 421 -1.86 3.78 -23.01
C ARG A 421 -3.33 3.87 -23.42
N ARG A 422 -4.21 3.17 -22.69
CA ARG A 422 -5.66 3.27 -22.86
C ARG A 422 -6.16 4.66 -22.47
N VAL A 423 -7.04 5.22 -23.28
CA VAL A 423 -7.80 6.42 -22.92
C VAL A 423 -8.82 6.05 -21.84
N LEU A 424 -8.70 6.68 -20.66
CA LEU A 424 -9.65 6.48 -19.56
C LEU A 424 -10.87 7.42 -19.72
N PRO A 425 -12.06 7.03 -19.22
CA PRO A 425 -13.25 7.87 -19.22
C PRO A 425 -13.05 9.21 -18.50
N ALA A 426 -13.80 10.23 -18.93
CA ALA A 426 -13.88 11.50 -18.22
C ALA A 426 -14.48 11.33 -16.81
N PRO A 427 -14.18 12.26 -15.86
CA PRO A 427 -14.74 12.22 -14.51
C PRO A 427 -16.28 12.21 -14.51
N VAL A 428 -16.85 11.38 -13.64
CA VAL A 428 -18.30 11.21 -13.47
C VAL A 428 -18.76 12.05 -12.28
N VAL A 429 -19.72 12.94 -12.50
CA VAL A 429 -20.36 13.74 -11.43
C VAL A 429 -21.21 12.83 -10.54
N VAL A 430 -21.06 12.98 -9.23
CA VAL A 430 -21.82 12.27 -8.19
C VAL A 430 -22.83 13.22 -7.56
N THR A 431 -24.11 12.85 -7.56
CA THR A 431 -25.22 13.75 -7.14
C THR A 431 -25.90 13.35 -5.83
N ASP A 432 -25.50 12.22 -5.23
CA ASP A 432 -26.06 11.68 -3.98
C ASP A 432 -24.94 11.05 -3.14
N VAL A 433 -24.58 9.79 -3.43
CA VAL A 433 -23.43 9.11 -2.83
C VAL A 433 -22.58 8.38 -3.86
N ALA A 434 -21.28 8.26 -3.58
CA ALA A 434 -20.38 7.31 -4.23
C ALA A 434 -19.73 6.41 -3.19
N VAL A 435 -19.51 5.14 -3.55
CA VAL A 435 -18.85 4.13 -2.71
C VAL A 435 -17.97 3.29 -3.61
N ASP A 436 -16.71 3.18 -3.24
CA ASP A 436 -15.64 2.49 -3.93
C ASP A 436 -14.93 1.60 -2.89
N ALA A 437 -15.05 0.27 -3.01
CA ALA A 437 -14.48 -0.66 -2.01
C ALA A 437 -13.75 -1.84 -2.68
N ASN A 438 -13.01 -1.52 -3.75
CA ASN A 438 -12.39 -2.47 -4.69
C ASN A 438 -13.37 -3.48 -5.32
N GLU A 439 -14.68 -3.22 -5.26
CA GLU A 439 -15.67 -4.07 -5.93
C GLU A 439 -15.61 -3.85 -7.45
N ARG A 440 -16.03 -4.85 -8.23
CA ARG A 440 -15.99 -4.77 -9.69
C ARG A 440 -16.85 -3.59 -10.21
N PRO A 441 -16.24 -2.57 -10.86
CA PRO A 441 -16.96 -1.42 -11.38
C PRO A 441 -17.64 -1.72 -12.73
N ASP A 442 -18.50 -0.80 -13.17
CA ASP A 442 -19.19 -0.86 -14.47
C ASP A 442 -18.22 -0.99 -15.66
N VAL A 443 -17.06 -0.30 -15.57
CA VAL A 443 -15.95 -0.38 -16.52
C VAL A 443 -14.75 -1.00 -15.82
N ALA A 444 -14.66 -2.33 -15.88
CA ALA A 444 -13.59 -3.09 -15.25
C ALA A 444 -12.31 -3.13 -16.11
N TYR A 445 -11.16 -2.96 -15.46
CA TYR A 445 -9.83 -3.00 -16.09
C TYR A 445 -8.97 -4.20 -15.65
N GLY A 446 -9.43 -4.97 -14.67
CA GLY A 446 -8.78 -6.23 -14.27
C GLY A 446 -9.79 -7.33 -13.93
N HIS A 447 -9.39 -8.21 -13.00
CA HIS A 447 -10.07 -9.50 -12.79
C HIS A 447 -10.32 -9.81 -11.32
N ALA A 448 -9.28 -9.79 -10.48
CA ALA A 448 -9.31 -10.17 -9.06
C ALA A 448 -9.95 -9.12 -8.12
N TYR A 449 -11.15 -8.64 -8.46
CA TYR A 449 -11.89 -7.66 -7.67
C TYR A 449 -12.37 -8.24 -6.34
N ALA A 450 -12.54 -7.35 -5.34
CA ALA A 450 -13.12 -7.73 -4.06
C ALA A 450 -14.60 -8.12 -4.21
N ALA A 451 -15.06 -9.01 -3.32
CA ALA A 451 -16.48 -9.32 -3.20
C ALA A 451 -17.27 -8.04 -2.85
N PRO A 452 -18.48 -7.85 -3.40
CA PRO A 452 -19.26 -6.62 -3.21
C PRO A 452 -19.84 -6.45 -1.79
N HIS A 453 -19.40 -7.25 -0.82
CA HIS A 453 -19.88 -7.28 0.57
C HIS A 453 -19.64 -5.94 1.28
N ARG A 454 -18.37 -5.53 1.41
CA ARG A 454 -17.98 -4.21 1.95
C ARG A 454 -18.74 -3.06 1.27
N ALA A 455 -18.73 -3.08 -0.07
CA ALA A 455 -19.33 -2.03 -0.88
C ALA A 455 -20.87 -1.91 -0.74
N ARG A 456 -21.57 -3.02 -0.45
CA ARG A 456 -23.01 -3.01 -0.15
C ARG A 456 -23.28 -2.55 1.28
N ARG A 457 -22.48 -3.01 2.25
CA ARG A 457 -22.66 -2.62 3.66
C ARG A 457 -22.39 -1.15 3.89
N VAL A 458 -21.35 -0.57 3.27
CA VAL A 458 -21.14 0.90 3.28
C VAL A 458 -22.35 1.64 2.72
N ARG A 459 -22.88 1.23 1.54
CA ARG A 459 -24.07 1.89 0.96
C ARG A 459 -25.29 1.86 1.88
N ALA A 460 -25.55 0.73 2.56
CA ALA A 460 -26.63 0.65 3.56
C ALA A 460 -26.36 1.54 4.79
N LEU A 461 -25.13 1.53 5.31
CA LEU A 461 -24.72 2.38 6.43
C LEU A 461 -24.90 3.88 6.12
N LEU A 462 -24.70 4.33 4.88
CA LEU A 462 -24.91 5.74 4.50
C LEU A 462 -26.38 6.20 4.52
N ASP A 463 -27.33 5.27 4.55
CA ASP A 463 -28.75 5.55 4.80
C ASP A 463 -29.12 5.44 6.30
N GLU A 464 -28.25 4.81 7.12
CA GLU A 464 -28.42 4.58 8.57
C GLU A 464 -27.75 5.67 9.43
N VAL A 465 -26.54 6.14 9.06
CA VAL A 465 -25.73 7.09 9.87
C VAL A 465 -25.92 8.56 9.44
N PRO A 466 -25.73 9.53 10.36
CA PRO A 466 -25.72 10.95 9.99
C PRO A 466 -24.59 11.32 9.02
N GLY A 467 -24.87 12.22 8.08
CA GLY A 467 -23.87 12.87 7.22
C GLY A 467 -23.03 13.92 7.96
N THR A 468 -22.33 13.48 9.01
CA THR A 468 -21.34 14.25 9.80
C THR A 468 -20.05 13.44 9.95
N PRO A 469 -18.91 14.07 10.28
CA PRO A 469 -17.66 13.34 10.50
C PRO A 469 -17.74 12.26 11.60
N GLU A 470 -18.49 12.52 12.68
CA GLU A 470 -18.79 11.53 13.73
C GLU A 470 -19.67 10.37 13.24
N GLY A 471 -20.59 10.61 12.30
CA GLY A 471 -21.41 9.57 11.69
C GLY A 471 -20.60 8.69 10.74
N GLN A 472 -19.72 9.28 9.92
CA GLN A 472 -18.87 8.52 9.00
C GLN A 472 -17.80 7.69 9.75
N GLN A 473 -17.36 8.13 10.94
CA GLN A 473 -16.54 7.29 11.81
C GLN A 473 -17.22 5.97 12.20
N GLN A 474 -18.55 5.94 12.33
CA GLN A 474 -19.29 4.70 12.68
C GLN A 474 -19.24 3.68 11.53
N VAL A 475 -19.15 4.16 10.28
CA VAL A 475 -19.03 3.30 9.10
C VAL A 475 -17.71 2.53 9.12
N HIS A 476 -16.59 3.17 9.45
CA HIS A 476 -15.28 2.50 9.60
C HIS A 476 -15.23 1.46 10.73
N ALA A 477 -16.17 1.49 11.67
CA ALA A 477 -16.23 0.62 12.84
C ALA A 477 -17.22 -0.54 12.65
N ASP A 478 -17.87 -0.69 11.49
CA ASP A 478 -18.84 -1.76 11.28
C ASP A 478 -18.19 -3.12 10.96
N THR A 479 -18.55 -4.11 11.77
CA THR A 479 -17.98 -5.47 11.82
C THR A 479 -18.92 -6.53 11.24
N PHE A 480 -19.96 -6.12 10.49
CA PHE A 480 -20.93 -7.03 9.91
C PHE A 480 -20.35 -7.79 8.70
N LEU A 481 -20.28 -9.11 8.82
CA LEU A 481 -19.64 -10.00 7.84
C LEU A 481 -20.68 -10.61 6.88
N ALA A 482 -20.96 -9.92 5.78
CA ALA A 482 -22.03 -10.32 4.85
C ALA A 482 -21.79 -11.67 4.13
N SER A 483 -20.54 -12.14 4.02
CA SER A 483 -20.19 -13.45 3.42
C SER A 483 -20.66 -14.66 4.26
N VAL A 484 -20.92 -14.50 5.56
CA VAL A 484 -21.45 -15.54 6.46
C VAL A 484 -22.68 -16.23 5.87
N ALA A 485 -23.60 -15.46 5.31
CA ALA A 485 -24.85 -15.97 4.75
C ALA A 485 -24.63 -16.92 3.55
N GLY A 486 -23.59 -16.70 2.75
CA GLY A 486 -23.23 -17.54 1.62
C GLY A 486 -22.68 -18.90 2.06
N LEU A 487 -21.82 -18.91 3.08
CA LEU A 487 -21.20 -20.15 3.58
C LEU A 487 -22.15 -20.96 4.47
N LEU A 488 -22.96 -20.34 5.33
CA LEU A 488 -23.96 -21.05 6.14
C LEU A 488 -25.11 -21.69 5.31
N ALA A 489 -25.30 -21.25 4.06
CA ALA A 489 -26.21 -21.85 3.10
C ALA A 489 -25.69 -23.17 2.46
N LEU A 490 -24.42 -23.54 2.71
CA LEU A 490 -23.88 -24.87 2.38
C LEU A 490 -24.35 -25.94 3.37
N LEU A 491 -24.65 -25.54 4.62
CA LEU A 491 -25.00 -26.44 5.72
C LEU A 491 -26.49 -26.85 5.69
N PRO A 492 -26.83 -28.10 6.08
CA PRO A 492 -28.20 -28.60 6.10
C PRO A 492 -29.11 -27.88 7.12
N PRO A 493 -30.40 -28.20 7.22
CA PRO A 493 -31.26 -27.75 8.32
C PRO A 493 -30.71 -28.13 9.71
N ALA A 494 -30.94 -27.30 10.73
CA ALA A 494 -30.40 -27.52 12.09
C ALA A 494 -31.12 -28.64 12.88
N ASP A 495 -32.18 -29.19 12.28
CA ASP A 495 -32.98 -30.35 12.68
C ASP A 495 -32.70 -31.59 11.82
N ASP A 496 -31.76 -31.53 10.87
CA ASP A 496 -31.35 -32.69 10.03
C ASP A 496 -31.01 -33.89 10.93
N PRO A 497 -31.66 -35.06 10.72
CA PRO A 497 -31.53 -36.21 11.60
C PRO A 497 -30.15 -36.87 11.52
N HIS A 498 -29.41 -36.67 10.43
CA HIS A 498 -28.09 -37.23 10.21
C HIS A 498 -26.97 -36.43 10.87
N LEU A 499 -27.22 -35.22 11.38
CA LEU A 499 -26.22 -34.45 12.13
C LEU A 499 -25.94 -35.05 13.52
N GLY A 500 -24.73 -34.79 14.04
CA GLY A 500 -24.39 -35.04 15.44
C GLY A 500 -25.14 -34.11 16.41
N ALA A 501 -25.17 -34.45 17.70
CA ALA A 501 -25.80 -33.61 18.72
C ALA A 501 -25.08 -32.25 18.87
N GLY A 502 -23.75 -32.25 18.96
CA GLY A 502 -22.93 -31.03 18.99
C GLY A 502 -23.07 -30.19 17.71
N ALA A 503 -23.02 -30.83 16.54
CA ALA A 503 -23.19 -30.17 15.24
C ALA A 503 -24.52 -29.41 15.14
N ARG A 504 -25.63 -29.98 15.65
CA ARG A 504 -26.92 -29.28 15.74
C ARG A 504 -26.94 -28.14 16.76
N THR A 505 -26.11 -28.16 17.80
CA THR A 505 -25.98 -27.04 18.75
C THR A 505 -25.22 -25.89 18.10
N VAL A 506 -24.02 -26.13 17.60
CA VAL A 506 -23.19 -25.13 16.89
C VAL A 506 -23.95 -24.52 15.71
N LEU A 507 -24.66 -25.33 14.92
CA LEU A 507 -25.45 -24.84 13.78
C LEU A 507 -26.69 -24.02 14.17
N ARG A 508 -27.22 -24.15 15.39
CA ARG A 508 -28.27 -23.24 15.90
C ARG A 508 -27.67 -21.91 16.36
N GLU A 509 -26.51 -21.97 17.01
CA GLU A 509 -25.77 -20.80 17.49
C GLU A 509 -25.32 -19.91 16.32
N LEU A 510 -24.63 -20.50 15.33
CA LEU A 510 -24.21 -19.83 14.09
C LEU A 510 -25.38 -19.24 13.27
N ARG A 511 -26.60 -19.76 13.43
CA ARG A 511 -27.82 -19.24 12.76
C ARG A 511 -28.63 -18.27 13.60
N ALA A 512 -28.27 -18.09 14.88
CA ALA A 512 -28.86 -17.08 15.77
C ALA A 512 -27.95 -15.84 15.93
N TRP A 513 -26.69 -15.95 15.53
CA TRP A 513 -25.72 -14.86 15.46
C TRP A 513 -26.14 -13.77 14.47
N ASP A 514 -25.77 -12.54 14.77
CA ASP A 514 -26.01 -11.31 13.99
C ASP A 514 -24.96 -11.06 12.90
N ALA A 515 -24.05 -12.02 12.68
CA ALA A 515 -22.90 -11.93 11.77
C ALA A 515 -21.90 -10.80 12.10
N ARG A 516 -21.86 -10.28 13.34
CA ARG A 516 -20.87 -9.29 13.76
C ARG A 516 -19.58 -9.93 14.29
N MET A 517 -18.46 -9.60 13.66
CA MET A 517 -17.10 -10.00 14.04
C MET A 517 -16.54 -9.08 15.14
N ASP A 518 -17.32 -8.82 16.18
CA ASP A 518 -16.91 -7.99 17.33
C ASP A 518 -15.94 -8.78 18.23
N ALA A 519 -14.89 -8.13 18.76
CA ALA A 519 -13.81 -8.79 19.51
C ALA A 519 -14.31 -9.67 20.67
N GLY A 520 -15.37 -9.27 21.38
CA GLY A 520 -15.95 -10.04 22.48
C GLY A 520 -16.83 -11.22 22.05
N SER A 521 -17.04 -11.44 20.74
CA SER A 521 -17.97 -12.45 20.23
C SER A 521 -17.34 -13.84 20.21
N ARG A 522 -17.87 -14.75 21.05
CA ARG A 522 -17.53 -16.19 21.04
C ARG A 522 -18.10 -16.88 19.79
N VAL A 523 -19.26 -16.43 19.29
CA VAL A 523 -19.87 -17.03 18.09
C VAL A 523 -19.11 -16.67 16.82
N ALA A 524 -18.51 -15.49 16.75
CA ALA A 524 -17.58 -15.11 15.68
C ALA A 524 -16.33 -16.00 15.67
N ALA A 525 -15.75 -16.32 16.84
CA ALA A 525 -14.64 -17.28 16.94
C ALA A 525 -15.07 -18.70 16.51
N THR A 526 -16.24 -19.17 16.94
CA THR A 526 -16.81 -20.47 16.49
C THR A 526 -17.03 -20.51 14.98
N TYR A 527 -17.48 -19.41 14.37
CA TYR A 527 -17.58 -19.26 12.92
C TYR A 527 -16.21 -19.27 12.24
N ALA A 528 -15.23 -18.53 12.77
CA ALA A 528 -13.87 -18.49 12.22
C ALA A 528 -13.19 -19.86 12.25
N ARG A 529 -13.30 -20.60 13.37
CA ARG A 529 -12.81 -21.99 13.51
C ARG A 529 -13.49 -22.93 12.51
N TRP A 530 -14.81 -22.85 12.34
CA TRP A 530 -15.53 -23.63 11.31
C TRP A 530 -15.07 -23.28 9.89
N ARG A 531 -14.94 -21.98 9.55
CA ARG A 531 -14.44 -21.50 8.26
C ARG A 531 -13.03 -22.01 8.00
N SER A 532 -12.16 -21.98 9.00
CA SER A 532 -10.79 -22.52 8.93
C SER A 532 -10.76 -24.03 8.68
N HIS A 533 -11.64 -24.82 9.29
CA HIS A 533 -11.81 -26.25 8.96
C HIS A 533 -12.31 -26.48 7.52
N LEU A 534 -13.26 -25.68 7.04
CA LEU A 534 -13.74 -25.74 5.67
C LEU A 534 -12.61 -25.42 4.65
N VAL A 535 -11.84 -24.36 4.90
CA VAL A 535 -10.67 -24.00 4.07
C VAL A 535 -9.62 -25.11 4.07
N ARG A 536 -9.26 -25.66 5.24
CA ARG A 536 -8.33 -26.81 5.36
C ARG A 536 -8.82 -28.03 4.57
N ARG A 537 -10.12 -28.35 4.63
CA ARG A 537 -10.72 -29.46 3.87
C ARG A 537 -10.71 -29.24 2.36
N VAL A 538 -10.94 -28.01 1.88
CA VAL A 538 -10.84 -27.69 0.45
C VAL A 538 -9.37 -27.69 0.00
N ALA A 539 -8.45 -27.09 0.75
CA ALA A 539 -7.02 -27.05 0.45
C ALA A 539 -6.30 -28.41 0.60
N GLY A 540 -6.94 -29.38 1.24
CA GLY A 540 -6.55 -30.79 1.30
C GLY A 540 -7.29 -31.70 0.29
N HIS A 541 -8.17 -31.16 -0.54
CA HIS A 541 -8.90 -31.94 -1.55
C HIS A 541 -7.94 -32.42 -2.66
N SER A 542 -8.06 -33.68 -3.07
CA SER A 542 -7.11 -34.32 -4.01
C SER A 542 -7.02 -33.61 -5.36
N ALA A 543 -8.12 -33.04 -5.85
CA ALA A 543 -8.15 -32.26 -7.09
C ALA A 543 -7.37 -30.93 -7.02
N LEU A 544 -7.07 -30.42 -5.82
CA LEU A 544 -6.24 -29.21 -5.61
C LEU A 544 -4.80 -29.54 -5.19
N ALA A 545 -4.46 -30.82 -4.99
CA ALA A 545 -3.10 -31.24 -4.63
C ALA A 545 -2.00 -30.78 -5.62
N PRO A 546 -2.20 -30.73 -6.95
CA PRO A 546 -1.17 -30.26 -7.88
C PRO A 546 -0.74 -28.81 -7.69
N LEU A 547 -1.58 -27.96 -7.07
CA LEU A 547 -1.25 -26.56 -6.76
C LEU A 547 0.01 -26.43 -5.87
N ARG A 548 0.34 -27.49 -5.11
CA ARG A 548 1.48 -27.54 -4.19
C ARG A 548 2.82 -27.85 -4.87
N ALA A 549 2.87 -27.90 -6.20
CA ALA A 549 4.13 -27.92 -6.95
C ALA A 549 4.92 -26.62 -6.74
N GLU A 550 6.26 -26.70 -6.76
CA GLU A 550 7.13 -25.53 -6.64
C GLU A 550 6.95 -24.55 -7.81
N HIS A 551 6.94 -23.24 -7.52
CA HIS A 551 6.69 -22.19 -8.51
C HIS A 551 7.95 -21.64 -9.19
N GLY A 552 9.16 -21.96 -8.69
CA GLY A 552 10.47 -21.53 -9.22
C GLY A 552 10.81 -20.03 -9.16
N LEU A 553 9.81 -19.16 -8.96
CA LEU A 553 9.93 -17.72 -8.66
C LEU A 553 10.59 -17.43 -7.30
N SER A 554 10.98 -16.18 -7.03
CA SER A 554 11.69 -15.81 -5.78
C SER A 554 10.82 -15.96 -4.51
N PRO A 555 11.44 -16.17 -3.33
CA PRO A 555 10.73 -16.37 -2.06
C PRO A 555 9.75 -15.25 -1.66
N GLU A 556 10.00 -14.00 -2.03
CA GLU A 556 9.12 -12.83 -1.80
C GLU A 556 7.70 -13.05 -2.33
N LEU A 557 7.58 -13.83 -3.41
CA LEU A 557 6.32 -14.09 -4.07
C LEU A 557 5.57 -15.27 -3.45
N ALA A 558 6.19 -16.09 -2.60
CA ALA A 558 5.58 -17.27 -1.98
C ALA A 558 4.25 -17.00 -1.23
N PRO A 559 4.02 -15.85 -0.56
CA PRO A 559 2.71 -15.51 0.01
C PRO A 559 1.55 -15.39 -1.00
N TRP A 560 1.84 -15.19 -2.29
CA TRP A 560 0.85 -15.28 -3.37
C TRP A 560 0.60 -16.73 -3.85
N PHE A 561 1.39 -17.71 -3.39
CA PHE A 561 1.33 -19.10 -3.82
C PHE A 561 0.98 -20.11 -2.71
N ASP A 562 0.86 -19.71 -1.43
CA ASP A 562 0.31 -20.63 -0.41
C ASP A 562 -1.12 -21.04 -0.77
N VAL A 563 -1.28 -22.33 -1.06
CA VAL A 563 -2.55 -22.94 -1.44
C VAL A 563 -3.60 -22.78 -0.34
N THR A 564 -3.21 -22.72 0.94
CA THR A 564 -4.18 -22.60 2.05
C THR A 564 -4.81 -21.21 2.08
N ALA A 565 -3.99 -20.16 2.05
CA ALA A 565 -4.42 -18.77 1.93
C ALA A 565 -5.22 -18.52 0.65
N ARG A 566 -4.74 -19.00 -0.52
CA ARG A 566 -5.44 -18.85 -1.81
C ARG A 566 -6.81 -19.54 -1.80
N VAL A 567 -6.96 -20.67 -1.11
CA VAL A 567 -8.25 -21.35 -0.92
C VAL A 567 -9.14 -20.62 0.09
N GLY A 568 -8.56 -19.96 1.10
CA GLY A 568 -9.28 -19.05 2.00
C GLY A 568 -9.88 -17.86 1.27
N ASP A 569 -9.06 -17.13 0.52
CA ASP A 569 -9.47 -15.99 -0.32
C ASP A 569 -10.56 -16.41 -1.34
N ALA A 570 -10.40 -17.59 -1.97
CA ALA A 570 -11.31 -18.11 -2.98
C ALA A 570 -12.47 -18.98 -2.42
N ILE A 571 -12.69 -19.04 -1.10
CA ILE A 571 -13.54 -20.09 -0.50
C ILE A 571 -14.99 -20.05 -0.99
N GLU A 572 -15.53 -18.86 -1.26
CA GLU A 572 -16.88 -18.73 -1.84
C GLU A 572 -16.95 -19.29 -3.27
N HIS A 573 -15.88 -19.20 -4.08
CA HIS A 573 -15.85 -19.75 -5.43
C HIS A 573 -15.68 -21.26 -5.41
N LEU A 574 -14.76 -21.76 -4.58
CA LEU A 574 -14.42 -23.18 -4.48
C LEU A 574 -15.50 -24.05 -3.82
N THR A 575 -16.45 -23.44 -3.11
CA THR A 575 -17.61 -24.13 -2.51
C THR A 575 -18.90 -23.98 -3.32
N ARG A 576 -18.91 -23.13 -4.36
CA ARG A 576 -20.03 -23.01 -5.32
C ARG A 576 -19.96 -24.12 -6.37
N GLY A 577 -21.13 -24.46 -6.93
CA GLY A 577 -21.22 -25.34 -8.10
C GLY A 577 -20.67 -24.69 -9.37
N GLY A 578 -20.52 -25.48 -10.44
CA GLY A 578 -19.84 -25.05 -11.67
C GLY A 578 -18.43 -25.63 -11.72
N THR A 579 -17.41 -24.82 -11.97
CA THR A 579 -16.03 -25.29 -12.16
C THR A 579 -15.51 -26.14 -11.00
N ALA A 580 -15.71 -25.73 -9.75
CA ALA A 580 -15.23 -26.51 -8.59
C ALA A 580 -15.89 -27.90 -8.52
N ALA A 581 -17.18 -28.00 -8.84
CA ALA A 581 -17.88 -29.29 -8.95
C ALA A 581 -17.39 -30.14 -10.14
N ALA A 582 -16.91 -29.52 -11.23
CA ALA A 582 -16.24 -30.22 -12.34
C ALA A 582 -14.83 -30.73 -11.95
N LEU A 583 -14.18 -30.12 -10.95
CA LEU A 583 -13.01 -30.68 -10.27
C LEU A 583 -13.38 -31.76 -9.22
N GLY A 584 -14.66 -32.06 -9.03
CA GLY A 584 -15.17 -33.00 -8.03
C GLY A 584 -15.30 -32.44 -6.61
N VAL A 585 -15.13 -31.13 -6.41
CA VAL A 585 -15.25 -30.49 -5.09
C VAL A 585 -16.73 -30.31 -4.72
N ASP A 586 -17.24 -31.13 -3.80
CA ASP A 586 -18.56 -30.93 -3.18
C ASP A 586 -18.45 -30.01 -1.96
N GLY A 587 -18.65 -28.71 -2.17
CA GLY A 587 -18.64 -27.70 -1.12
C GLY A 587 -19.63 -27.94 0.03
N ARG A 588 -20.75 -28.66 -0.20
CA ARG A 588 -21.73 -28.98 0.85
C ARG A 588 -21.27 -30.15 1.71
N ALA A 589 -20.73 -31.20 1.09
CA ALA A 589 -20.13 -32.31 1.80
C ALA A 589 -18.94 -31.85 2.67
N LEU A 590 -18.07 -30.99 2.11
CA LEU A 590 -16.91 -30.44 2.82
C LEU A 590 -17.32 -29.47 3.95
N ALA A 591 -18.29 -28.58 3.73
CA ALA A 591 -18.85 -27.69 4.75
C ALA A 591 -19.43 -28.46 5.95
N ARG A 592 -20.15 -29.55 5.68
CA ARG A 592 -20.68 -30.44 6.72
C ARG A 592 -19.57 -31.18 7.46
N ALA A 593 -18.60 -31.75 6.74
CA ALA A 593 -17.51 -32.49 7.37
C ALA A 593 -16.59 -31.57 8.21
N ALA A 594 -16.46 -30.29 7.85
CA ALA A 594 -15.79 -29.26 8.67
C ALA A 594 -16.55 -28.91 9.96
N LEU A 595 -17.89 -29.02 9.96
CA LEU A 595 -18.70 -28.87 11.17
C LEU A 595 -18.55 -30.09 12.10
N ASP A 596 -18.45 -31.29 11.53
CA ASP A 596 -18.16 -32.51 12.30
C ASP A 596 -16.71 -32.50 12.87
N ASP A 597 -15.73 -31.91 12.16
CA ASP A 597 -14.36 -31.71 12.68
C ASP A 597 -14.29 -30.74 13.85
N LEU A 598 -14.95 -29.57 13.74
CA LEU A 598 -15.01 -28.58 14.82
C LEU A 598 -15.58 -29.19 16.11
N VAL A 599 -16.69 -29.92 15.99
CA VAL A 599 -17.32 -30.62 17.13
C VAL A 599 -16.40 -31.72 17.69
N ALA A 600 -15.53 -32.31 16.88
CA ALA A 600 -14.52 -33.26 17.34
C ALA A 600 -13.29 -32.57 17.96
N GLU A 601 -12.97 -31.33 17.59
CA GLU A 601 -11.96 -30.49 18.24
C GLU A 601 -12.44 -30.03 19.63
N ASP A 602 -13.64 -29.46 19.72
CA ASP A 602 -14.28 -29.04 20.98
C ASP A 602 -14.47 -30.21 21.97
N ALA A 603 -14.57 -31.45 21.47
CA ALA A 603 -14.67 -32.66 22.28
C ALA A 603 -13.30 -33.26 22.71
N ARG A 604 -12.18 -32.68 22.27
CA ARG A 604 -10.81 -33.06 22.66
C ARG A 604 -10.13 -32.05 23.56
N ASP A 605 -10.51 -30.77 23.47
CA ASP A 605 -10.01 -29.74 24.38
C ASP A 605 -10.47 -30.04 25.81
N ASP A 606 -9.53 -30.29 26.70
CA ASP A 606 -9.77 -30.55 28.11
C ASP A 606 -9.70 -29.28 28.98
N GLY A 607 -9.55 -28.12 28.34
CA GLY A 607 -9.41 -26.82 28.98
C GLY A 607 -7.99 -26.54 29.50
N THR A 608 -7.00 -27.37 29.14
CA THR A 608 -5.57 -27.11 29.44
C THR A 608 -4.78 -26.52 28.27
N THR A 609 -5.41 -26.41 27.09
CA THR A 609 -4.80 -25.89 25.86
C THR A 609 -4.44 -24.41 26.00
N THR A 610 -3.15 -24.07 25.94
CA THR A 610 -2.64 -22.69 26.02
C THR A 610 -2.33 -22.11 24.64
N ALA A 611 -2.73 -20.86 24.40
CA ALA A 611 -2.41 -20.09 23.21
C ALA A 611 -0.91 -20.10 22.86
N GLY A 612 -0.59 -20.33 21.59
CA GLY A 612 0.78 -20.44 21.09
C GLY A 612 1.27 -19.14 20.43
N THR A 613 2.40 -18.60 20.88
CA THR A 613 3.00 -17.40 20.27
C THR A 613 3.69 -17.73 18.94
N THR A 614 3.09 -17.31 17.82
CA THR A 614 3.62 -17.52 16.46
C THR A 614 4.16 -16.24 15.82
N THR A 615 5.20 -16.37 14.99
CA THR A 615 5.95 -15.24 14.41
C THR A 615 5.28 -14.67 13.15
N ALA A 616 5.12 -13.35 13.05
CA ALA A 616 4.27 -12.71 12.03
C ALA A 616 4.61 -13.04 10.57
N VAL A 617 5.89 -13.18 10.21
CA VAL A 617 6.30 -13.52 8.82
C VAL A 617 5.74 -14.88 8.40
N MET A 618 5.68 -15.84 9.33
CA MET A 618 5.18 -17.19 9.05
C MET A 618 3.64 -17.24 9.03
N ALA A 619 2.97 -16.36 9.79
CA ALA A 619 1.53 -16.14 9.67
C ALA A 619 1.13 -15.51 8.32
N ALA A 620 1.94 -14.58 7.79
CA ALA A 620 1.74 -14.00 6.47
C ALA A 620 2.10 -14.96 5.31
N ALA A 621 2.98 -15.93 5.55
CA ALA A 621 3.38 -16.96 4.58
C ALA A 621 2.57 -18.28 4.66
N GLY A 622 1.72 -18.46 5.68
CA GLY A 622 0.94 -19.68 5.90
C GLY A 622 1.75 -20.92 6.31
N THR A 623 3.00 -20.75 6.76
CA THR A 623 3.99 -21.84 6.87
C THR A 623 4.00 -22.62 8.18
N GLU A 624 3.22 -22.21 9.19
CA GLU A 624 3.05 -22.94 10.45
C GLU A 624 1.58 -23.13 10.82
N SER A 625 1.26 -24.27 11.44
CA SER A 625 -0.03 -24.46 12.10
C SER A 625 0.01 -23.77 13.46
N LEU A 626 -0.88 -22.80 13.68
CA LEU A 626 -1.15 -22.30 15.03
C LEU A 626 -1.56 -23.45 15.97
N ALA A 627 -1.39 -23.21 17.27
CA ALA A 627 -2.13 -23.95 18.30
C ALA A 627 -3.64 -23.74 18.10
N THR A 628 -4.45 -24.74 18.43
CA THR A 628 -5.91 -24.59 18.49
C THR A 628 -6.26 -23.78 19.74
N GLU A 629 -6.75 -22.55 19.56
CA GLU A 629 -7.30 -21.75 20.66
C GLU A 629 -8.47 -22.49 21.33
N PRO A 630 -8.60 -22.39 22.67
CA PRO A 630 -9.49 -23.24 23.45
C PRO A 630 -10.97 -23.00 23.15
N ALA A 631 -11.77 -24.05 23.37
CA ALA A 631 -13.18 -24.08 23.01
C ALA A 631 -13.97 -22.98 23.75
N GLY A 632 -14.52 -22.04 22.97
CA GLY A 632 -15.30 -20.92 23.48
C GLY A 632 -14.51 -19.63 23.73
N ALA A 633 -13.25 -19.51 23.28
CA ALA A 633 -12.55 -18.21 23.19
C ALA A 633 -13.39 -17.14 22.42
N THR A 634 -13.13 -15.86 22.69
CA THR A 634 -13.71 -14.72 21.96
C THR A 634 -12.89 -14.41 20.70
N TRP A 635 -13.51 -13.79 19.69
CA TRP A 635 -12.83 -13.52 18.41
C TRP A 635 -11.54 -12.70 18.57
N GLY A 636 -11.54 -11.70 19.45
CA GLY A 636 -10.36 -10.87 19.70
C GLY A 636 -9.23 -11.59 20.45
N GLU A 637 -9.48 -12.76 21.06
CA GLU A 637 -8.43 -13.56 21.69
C GLU A 637 -7.61 -14.33 20.65
N SER A 638 -8.21 -14.78 19.54
CA SER A 638 -7.46 -15.34 18.39
C SER A 638 -7.04 -14.28 17.36
N HIS A 639 -7.90 -13.30 17.10
CA HIS A 639 -7.69 -12.22 16.15
C HIS A 639 -7.01 -11.02 16.82
N THR A 640 -5.68 -11.07 16.87
CA THR A 640 -4.82 -10.02 17.43
C THR A 640 -3.93 -9.40 16.36
N LEU A 641 -3.56 -8.13 16.53
CA LEU A 641 -2.64 -7.43 15.62
C LEU A 641 -1.21 -7.94 15.79
N VAL A 642 -0.57 -8.32 14.68
CA VAL A 642 0.87 -8.62 14.64
C VAL A 642 1.51 -7.85 13.48
N PRO A 643 2.12 -6.67 13.73
CA PRO A 643 2.63 -5.83 12.67
C PRO A 643 3.97 -6.32 12.11
N VAL A 644 4.25 -5.97 10.87
CA VAL A 644 5.51 -6.30 10.19
C VAL A 644 6.58 -5.27 10.56
N HIS A 645 7.77 -5.72 10.95
CA HIS A 645 8.92 -4.86 11.23
C HIS A 645 10.15 -5.34 10.44
N ALA A 646 11.02 -4.42 10.00
CA ALA A 646 12.16 -4.73 9.14
C ALA A 646 13.18 -5.74 9.74
N PHE A 647 13.28 -5.81 11.07
CA PHE A 647 14.10 -6.81 11.78
C PHE A 647 13.41 -8.15 12.05
N LEU A 648 12.15 -8.35 11.64
CA LEU A 648 11.43 -9.56 12.00
C LEU A 648 12.03 -10.78 11.28
N GLY A 649 12.59 -11.72 12.04
CA GLY A 649 13.38 -12.85 11.53
C GLY A 649 14.90 -12.61 11.48
N VAL A 650 15.39 -11.39 11.67
CA VAL A 650 16.85 -11.09 11.69
C VAL A 650 17.49 -11.61 12.98
N PRO A 651 18.45 -12.56 12.93
CA PRO A 651 18.99 -13.19 14.13
C PRO A 651 19.69 -12.21 15.09
N GLY A 652 19.25 -12.19 16.34
CA GLY A 652 19.81 -11.33 17.39
C GLY A 652 19.29 -9.89 17.41
N ALA A 653 18.46 -9.48 16.45
CA ALA A 653 17.84 -8.16 16.46
C ALA A 653 16.78 -8.04 17.57
N GLN A 654 16.53 -6.82 18.02
CA GLN A 654 15.38 -6.47 18.85
C GLN A 654 14.35 -5.77 17.97
N VAL A 655 13.10 -6.24 18.02
CA VAL A 655 11.95 -5.55 17.40
C VAL A 655 11.30 -4.66 18.46
N PRO A 656 11.05 -3.37 18.19
CA PRO A 656 10.27 -2.52 19.10
C PRO A 656 8.86 -3.08 19.25
N GLY A 657 8.47 -3.46 20.47
CA GLY A 657 7.13 -3.96 20.75
C GLY A 657 6.10 -2.85 20.91
N LEU A 658 4.84 -3.17 20.66
CA LEU A 658 3.70 -2.37 21.12
C LEU A 658 3.58 -2.57 22.64
N GLY A 659 4.24 -1.71 23.41
CA GLY A 659 4.12 -1.69 24.87
C GLY A 659 2.74 -1.23 25.34
N ASP A 660 2.46 -1.37 26.63
CA ASP A 660 1.19 -1.07 27.32
C ASP A 660 0.76 0.41 27.32
N GLY A 661 1.41 1.27 26.54
CA GLY A 661 1.18 2.71 26.49
C GLY A 661 1.75 3.50 27.68
N ARG A 662 2.47 2.89 28.63
CA ARG A 662 2.84 3.55 29.91
C ARG A 662 4.33 3.84 30.11
N THR A 663 5.01 4.38 29.10
CA THR A 663 6.37 4.97 29.26
C THR A 663 6.44 6.42 28.76
N GLY A 664 6.06 7.39 29.61
CA GLY A 664 6.11 8.80 29.21
C GLY A 664 5.71 9.84 30.26
N GLY A 665 6.51 10.00 31.32
CA GLY A 665 6.50 11.22 32.15
C GLY A 665 5.94 11.08 33.57
N THR A 666 6.78 11.39 34.56
CA THR A 666 6.35 11.69 35.94
C THR A 666 5.86 13.14 36.03
N GLY A 667 4.70 13.41 35.44
CA GLY A 667 3.91 14.61 35.73
C GLY A 667 3.04 14.37 36.96
N THR A 668 2.84 15.40 37.78
CA THR A 668 1.89 15.35 38.91
C THR A 668 0.46 15.52 38.41
N ASP A 669 -0.46 14.70 38.90
CA ASP A 669 -1.90 14.89 38.68
C ASP A 669 -2.36 16.26 39.22
N ASP A 670 -2.97 17.07 38.36
CA ASP A 670 -4.08 18.01 38.66
C ASP A 670 -4.64 18.58 37.34
N ASP A 671 -5.87 19.10 37.38
CA ASP A 671 -6.54 19.95 36.36
C ASP A 671 -6.78 19.39 34.93
N LEU A 672 -7.61 18.34 34.81
CA LEU A 672 -8.64 18.25 33.76
C LEU A 672 -9.93 17.64 34.31
N ALA A 673 -10.90 18.47 34.71
CA ALA A 673 -12.20 18.06 35.23
C ALA A 673 -13.35 18.92 34.69
N GLY A 674 -14.50 18.27 34.41
CA GLY A 674 -15.69 18.86 33.80
C GLY A 674 -15.78 18.58 32.28
N ASP A 675 -16.92 18.23 31.70
CA ASP A 675 -18.25 17.99 32.30
C ASP A 675 -19.06 16.98 31.47
N ASP A 676 -19.91 16.24 32.18
CA ASP A 676 -20.65 15.01 31.85
C ASP A 676 -21.52 15.04 30.56
N GLY A 677 -21.95 13.91 29.97
CA GLY A 677 -21.70 12.49 30.28
C GLY A 677 -22.87 11.58 29.81
N ALA A 678 -22.58 10.33 29.39
CA ALA A 678 -23.57 9.27 29.18
C ALA A 678 -22.92 7.87 28.97
N GLY A 679 -23.36 6.86 29.72
CA GLY A 679 -23.15 5.44 29.41
C GLY A 679 -21.77 4.84 29.69
N ASP A 680 -21.49 4.51 30.94
CA ASP A 680 -20.50 3.47 31.29
C ASP A 680 -21.20 2.10 31.32
N ASP A 681 -20.75 1.19 30.46
CA ASP A 681 -21.08 -0.24 30.47
C ASP A 681 -19.81 -1.08 30.19
N GLY A 682 -18.77 -0.89 31.01
CA GLY A 682 -17.80 -1.95 31.32
C GLY A 682 -16.71 -2.26 30.29
N ALA A 683 -15.72 -1.37 30.16
CA ALA A 683 -14.40 -1.74 29.63
C ALA A 683 -13.54 -2.41 30.74
N GLY A 684 -13.03 -3.61 30.48
CA GLY A 684 -12.19 -4.36 31.44
C GLY A 684 -10.76 -3.80 31.58
N ASP A 685 -10.21 -3.91 32.78
CA ASP A 685 -8.81 -3.58 33.11
C ASP A 685 -7.86 -4.74 32.73
N ASP A 686 -7.37 -4.71 31.50
CA ASP A 686 -6.49 -5.74 30.92
C ASP A 686 -5.00 -5.46 31.16
N GLY A 687 -4.63 -5.18 32.41
CA GLY A 687 -3.27 -4.83 32.84
C GLY A 687 -2.24 -5.97 32.82
N ALA A 688 -1.92 -6.52 31.64
CA ALA A 688 -0.89 -7.57 31.49
C ALA A 688 -0.22 -7.67 30.09
N GLY A 689 0.30 -6.55 29.54
CA GLY A 689 1.17 -6.58 28.34
C GLY A 689 0.56 -7.29 27.12
N GLY A 690 -0.76 -7.16 26.96
CA GLY A 690 -1.55 -8.03 26.09
C GLY A 690 -1.42 -7.75 24.60
N ALA A 691 -1.63 -8.79 23.78
CA ALA A 691 -1.75 -8.65 22.34
C ALA A 691 -3.00 -7.83 21.98
N SER A 692 -2.88 -6.90 21.02
CA SER A 692 -3.96 -5.99 20.66
C SER A 692 -5.12 -6.73 19.99
N ARG A 693 -6.16 -7.05 20.77
CA ARG A 693 -7.40 -7.71 20.31
C ARG A 693 -8.13 -6.87 19.27
N LEU A 694 -8.67 -7.49 18.22
CA LEU A 694 -9.32 -6.80 17.10
C LEU A 694 -10.78 -7.20 16.90
N SER A 695 -11.52 -6.29 16.27
CA SER A 695 -12.86 -6.52 15.72
C SER A 695 -12.84 -6.26 14.22
N GLY A 696 -13.59 -7.06 13.47
CA GLY A 696 -13.57 -7.05 12.01
C GLY A 696 -13.13 -8.40 11.42
N ASP A 697 -13.16 -8.46 10.09
CA ASP A 697 -12.68 -9.56 9.24
C ASP A 697 -12.52 -9.03 7.80
N THR A 698 -11.90 -9.77 6.89
CA THR A 698 -11.56 -9.31 5.53
C THR A 698 -12.73 -8.68 4.75
N ASP A 699 -13.95 -9.24 4.86
CA ASP A 699 -15.16 -8.76 4.17
C ASP A 699 -15.98 -7.72 4.98
N CYS A 700 -15.58 -7.39 6.20
CA CYS A 700 -16.20 -6.33 7.01
C CYS A 700 -15.78 -4.94 6.53
N VAL A 701 -16.55 -3.89 6.87
CA VAL A 701 -16.11 -2.51 6.58
C VAL A 701 -14.87 -2.16 7.42
N CYS A 702 -14.88 -2.53 8.70
CA CYS A 702 -13.66 -2.67 9.50
C CYS A 702 -12.88 -3.91 9.02
N SER A 703 -12.12 -3.77 7.93
CA SER A 703 -11.44 -4.87 7.25
C SER A 703 -10.11 -5.22 7.93
N THR A 704 -10.15 -5.94 9.06
CA THR A 704 -8.98 -6.54 9.70
C THR A 704 -8.78 -7.96 9.16
N VAL A 705 -7.70 -8.20 8.43
CA VAL A 705 -7.54 -9.40 7.59
C VAL A 705 -6.90 -10.53 8.38
N SER A 706 -7.64 -11.64 8.50
CA SER A 706 -7.12 -12.96 8.90
C SER A 706 -6.71 -13.79 7.67
N THR A 707 -6.02 -14.92 7.87
CA THR A 707 -5.70 -15.89 6.82
C THR A 707 -6.40 -17.23 7.11
N PRO A 708 -7.71 -17.38 6.81
CA PRO A 708 -8.48 -18.56 7.21
C PRO A 708 -7.83 -19.89 6.85
N GLY A 709 -7.93 -20.86 7.76
CA GLY A 709 -7.27 -22.16 7.64
C GLY A 709 -5.79 -22.18 8.05
N ALA A 710 -5.06 -21.07 7.91
CA ALA A 710 -3.68 -20.94 8.35
C ALA A 710 -3.57 -20.24 9.72
N SER A 711 -4.05 -19.00 9.81
CA SER A 711 -3.87 -18.13 10.98
C SER A 711 -5.01 -17.11 11.13
N ASP A 712 -5.52 -16.95 12.36
CA ASP A 712 -6.48 -15.89 12.69
C ASP A 712 -5.80 -14.53 12.96
N LEU A 713 -4.47 -14.49 13.06
CA LEU A 713 -3.69 -13.28 13.37
C LEU A 713 -3.81 -12.21 12.26
N CYS A 714 -3.92 -10.95 12.66
CA CYS A 714 -4.08 -9.81 11.74
C CYS A 714 -2.76 -9.15 11.38
N TRP A 715 -2.48 -9.09 10.08
CA TRP A 715 -1.26 -8.50 9.51
C TRP A 715 -1.54 -7.48 8.37
N ARG A 716 -2.79 -7.44 7.85
CA ARG A 716 -3.29 -6.47 6.85
C ARG A 716 -4.58 -5.82 7.39
N GLY A 717 -4.72 -4.51 7.21
CA GLY A 717 -5.91 -3.77 7.65
C GLY A 717 -5.79 -2.25 7.44
N PRO A 718 -6.68 -1.43 8.04
CA PRO A 718 -6.71 0.02 7.85
C PRO A 718 -5.40 0.72 8.24
N ALA A 719 -4.52 0.98 7.26
CA ALA A 719 -3.25 1.67 7.47
C ALA A 719 -3.44 3.17 7.75
N ALA A 720 -4.63 3.69 7.44
CA ALA A 720 -5.18 4.92 8.00
C ALA A 720 -6.73 4.86 7.95
N ARG A 721 -7.39 5.78 8.64
CA ARG A 721 -8.80 6.17 8.46
C ARG A 721 -8.86 7.69 8.32
N TRP A 722 -9.76 8.22 7.50
CA TRP A 722 -9.87 9.66 7.27
C TRP A 722 -11.28 10.09 6.89
N VAL A 723 -11.65 11.32 7.27
CA VAL A 723 -12.92 11.97 6.94
C VAL A 723 -12.67 13.45 6.68
N TRP A 724 -12.91 13.91 5.46
CA TRP A 724 -12.77 15.31 5.04
C TRP A 724 -14.16 15.95 4.91
N ASP A 725 -14.43 16.99 5.71
CA ASP A 725 -15.64 17.80 5.66
C ASP A 725 -15.32 19.15 5.00
N LEU A 726 -15.97 19.46 3.89
CA LEU A 726 -15.71 20.68 3.11
C LEU A 726 -16.56 21.88 3.58
N GLY A 727 -17.47 21.67 4.54
CA GLY A 727 -18.17 22.75 5.23
C GLY A 727 -17.44 23.23 6.48
N ASP A 728 -16.67 22.34 7.15
CA ASP A 728 -15.79 22.70 8.26
C ASP A 728 -14.51 21.85 8.29
N ARG A 729 -13.38 22.45 7.85
CA ARG A 729 -12.05 21.83 7.88
C ARG A 729 -11.60 21.47 9.31
N ASP A 730 -12.11 22.14 10.33
CA ASP A 730 -11.81 21.86 11.75
C ASP A 730 -12.64 20.67 12.31
N ALA A 731 -13.71 20.28 11.61
CA ALA A 731 -14.51 19.09 11.90
C ALA A 731 -13.95 17.82 11.21
N SER A 732 -13.01 17.98 10.26
CA SER A 732 -12.32 16.87 9.61
C SER A 732 -11.57 15.97 10.60
N ARG A 733 -11.41 14.69 10.24
CA ARG A 733 -10.88 13.64 11.11
C ARG A 733 -9.89 12.73 10.39
N TRP A 734 -8.97 12.15 11.15
CA TRP A 734 -8.02 11.15 10.66
C TRP A 734 -7.56 10.21 11.78
N GLY A 735 -6.87 9.12 11.44
CA GLY A 735 -6.20 8.25 12.40
C GLY A 735 -5.28 7.25 11.71
N VAL A 736 -4.18 6.90 12.36
CA VAL A 736 -3.24 5.84 11.95
C VAL A 736 -3.23 4.69 12.97
N PRO A 737 -2.81 3.47 12.61
CA PRO A 737 -2.76 2.33 13.55
C PRO A 737 -1.86 2.53 14.77
N PHE A 738 -0.90 3.46 14.73
CA PHE A 738 0.09 3.66 15.79
C PHE A 738 0.15 5.13 16.22
N GLY A 739 1.03 5.94 15.63
CA GLY A 739 1.16 7.37 15.92
C GLY A 739 1.98 8.11 14.86
N ALA A 740 2.25 9.40 15.08
CA ALA A 740 2.99 10.23 14.14
C ALA A 740 4.47 9.82 14.04
N ALA A 741 5.10 9.43 15.15
CA ALA A 741 6.52 9.11 15.25
C ALA A 741 6.82 7.62 15.02
N GLY A 742 8.02 7.33 14.52
CA GLY A 742 8.52 5.97 14.29
C GLY A 742 9.50 5.45 15.34
N ASP A 743 9.99 6.30 16.24
CA ASP A 743 10.86 5.89 17.36
C ASP A 743 10.00 5.47 18.57
N ALA A 744 10.17 4.24 19.03
CA ALA A 744 9.44 3.68 20.18
C ALA A 744 9.70 4.39 21.53
N ARG A 745 10.66 5.32 21.61
CA ARG A 745 10.88 6.22 22.76
C ARG A 745 9.96 7.45 22.73
N SER A 746 9.28 7.71 21.62
CA SER A 746 8.38 8.87 21.47
C SER A 746 7.02 8.60 22.13
N PRO A 747 6.43 9.57 22.86
CA PRO A 747 5.05 9.44 23.31
C PRO A 747 4.07 9.29 22.13
N HIS A 748 4.43 9.80 20.95
CA HIS A 748 3.62 9.73 19.72
C HIS A 748 3.96 8.52 18.83
N PHE A 749 4.48 7.44 19.41
CA PHE A 749 4.73 6.17 18.71
C PHE A 749 3.43 5.37 18.50
N ALA A 750 2.56 5.33 19.52
CA ALA A 750 1.36 4.50 19.55
C ALA A 750 0.13 5.20 20.17
N ASP A 751 0.14 6.53 20.28
CA ASP A 751 -0.87 7.32 20.98
C ASP A 751 -2.26 7.32 20.30
N GLN A 752 -2.34 6.98 19.01
CA GLN A 752 -3.60 6.80 18.28
C GLN A 752 -4.08 5.33 18.30
N HIS A 753 -3.28 4.38 18.78
CA HIS A 753 -3.57 2.93 18.70
C HIS A 753 -4.91 2.56 19.36
N ALA A 754 -5.19 3.07 20.56
CA ALA A 754 -6.45 2.81 21.29
C ALA A 754 -7.68 3.46 20.62
N HIS A 755 -7.50 4.51 19.79
CA HIS A 755 -8.57 5.00 18.93
C HIS A 755 -8.77 4.07 17.73
N TRP A 756 -7.68 3.64 17.09
CA TRP A 756 -7.70 2.79 15.92
C TRP A 756 -8.28 1.39 16.18
N LEU A 757 -7.97 0.76 17.32
CA LEU A 757 -8.54 -0.53 17.73
C LEU A 757 -10.08 -0.46 17.85
N ALA A 758 -10.60 0.68 18.32
CA ALA A 758 -12.03 0.92 18.47
C ALA A 758 -12.72 1.44 17.18
N GLY A 759 -12.04 1.39 16.02
CA GLY A 759 -12.57 1.91 14.76
C GLY A 759 -12.61 3.45 14.65
N ARG A 760 -12.08 4.17 15.65
CA ARG A 760 -12.23 5.62 15.80
C ARG A 760 -11.12 6.42 15.10
N THR A 761 -11.31 7.73 15.09
CA THR A 761 -10.44 8.77 14.53
C THR A 761 -10.27 9.91 15.54
N VAL A 762 -9.17 10.66 15.41
CA VAL A 762 -8.95 11.94 16.10
C VAL A 762 -9.32 13.09 15.16
N ARG A 763 -9.58 14.29 15.70
CA ARG A 763 -9.82 15.48 14.87
C ARG A 763 -8.51 16.01 14.28
N VAL A 764 -8.61 16.67 13.13
CA VAL A 764 -7.50 17.40 12.52
C VAL A 764 -7.39 18.77 13.20
N GLU A 765 -6.27 19.10 13.83
CA GLU A 765 -6.06 20.46 14.35
C GLU A 765 -5.53 21.39 13.25
N THR A 766 -6.27 22.47 13.00
CA THR A 766 -6.09 23.42 11.91
C THR A 766 -5.62 24.80 12.40
N ARG A 767 -5.76 25.06 13.71
CA ARG A 767 -5.61 26.38 14.31
C ARG A 767 -4.18 26.59 14.81
N TRP A 768 -3.43 27.42 14.11
CA TRP A 768 -2.00 27.67 14.37
C TRP A 768 -1.72 28.20 15.79
N GLU A 769 -2.71 28.79 16.45
CA GLU A 769 -2.64 29.25 17.85
C GLU A 769 -2.78 28.13 18.90
N ARG A 770 -3.20 26.92 18.50
CA ARG A 770 -3.28 25.72 19.37
C ARG A 770 -2.09 24.77 19.20
N LEU A 771 -1.35 24.88 18.09
CA LEU A 771 -0.20 24.03 17.80
C LEU A 771 1.04 24.47 18.59
N VAL A 772 1.79 23.51 19.13
CA VAL A 772 3.03 23.77 19.88
C VAL A 772 4.19 23.89 18.91
N ARG A 773 4.97 24.99 18.96
CA ARG A 773 6.13 25.18 18.07
C ARG A 773 7.31 24.28 18.47
N ASP A 774 7.75 23.45 17.54
CA ASP A 774 8.92 22.58 17.68
C ASP A 774 10.17 23.30 17.17
N GLU A 775 10.82 24.09 18.04
CA GLU A 775 12.06 24.79 17.69
C GLU A 775 13.23 23.84 17.36
N SER A 776 13.14 22.53 17.65
CA SER A 776 14.15 21.54 17.24
C SER A 776 14.02 21.11 15.78
N CYS A 777 12.86 21.34 15.17
CA CYS A 777 12.61 21.07 13.75
C CYS A 777 12.39 22.36 12.92
N ASP A 778 12.63 23.54 13.50
CA ASP A 778 12.64 24.83 12.80
C ASP A 778 13.88 24.94 11.88
N GLY A 779 13.72 25.52 10.69
CA GLY A 779 14.81 25.62 9.72
C GLY A 779 15.96 26.52 10.18
N PRO A 780 17.14 26.45 9.53
CA PRO A 780 18.25 27.32 9.86
C PRO A 780 17.86 28.81 9.70
N PRO A 781 18.46 29.74 10.47
CA PRO A 781 18.18 31.16 10.37
C PRO A 781 18.31 31.66 8.92
N ALA A 782 17.26 32.31 8.42
CA ALA A 782 17.24 32.89 7.09
C ALA A 782 18.40 33.91 6.98
N ARG A 783 19.32 33.67 6.05
CA ARG A 783 20.42 34.62 5.79
C ARG A 783 19.81 35.96 5.42
N ARG A 784 20.15 37.01 6.16
CA ARG A 784 19.80 38.38 5.75
C ARG A 784 20.41 38.62 4.37
N SER A 785 19.58 38.91 3.38
CA SER A 785 20.04 39.47 2.12
C SER A 785 20.93 40.69 2.42
N PRO A 786 22.10 40.84 1.78
CA PRO A 786 22.87 42.07 1.90
C PRO A 786 21.96 43.22 1.46
N ALA A 787 21.88 44.28 2.28
CA ALA A 787 21.09 45.44 1.92
C ALA A 787 21.58 46.00 0.58
N PRO A 788 20.68 46.45 -0.32
CA PRO A 788 21.11 47.13 -1.54
C PRO A 788 22.01 48.31 -1.15
N PRO A 789 23.12 48.54 -1.87
CA PRO A 789 24.10 49.53 -1.46
C PRO A 789 23.43 50.90 -1.35
N GLN A 790 23.47 51.48 -0.14
CA GLN A 790 22.95 52.82 0.09
C GLN A 790 23.67 53.80 -0.84
N HIS A 791 22.91 54.67 -1.50
CA HIS A 791 23.48 55.67 -2.42
C HIS A 791 24.48 56.56 -1.66
N ALA A 792 25.77 56.37 -1.93
CA ALA A 792 26.81 57.27 -1.47
C ALA A 792 26.70 58.60 -2.24
N ASP A 793 26.80 59.73 -1.53
CA ASP A 793 26.70 61.06 -2.12
C ASP A 793 27.78 61.30 -3.19
N ALA A 794 27.35 61.33 -4.45
CA ALA A 794 28.20 61.57 -5.61
C ALA A 794 28.56 63.07 -5.72
N THR A 795 29.51 63.51 -4.89
CA THR A 795 30.07 64.88 -4.98
C THR A 795 30.64 65.17 -6.37
N ALA A 796 30.28 66.34 -6.92
CA ALA A 796 30.45 66.62 -8.35
C ALA A 796 31.93 66.80 -8.76
N PRO A 797 32.45 66.05 -9.75
CA PRO A 797 33.81 66.20 -10.24
C PRO A 797 33.96 67.42 -11.16
N LYS A 798 35.05 68.20 -10.99
CA LYS A 798 35.44 69.27 -11.92
C LYS A 798 36.14 68.69 -13.16
N ALA A 799 35.71 69.12 -14.34
CA ALA A 799 36.27 68.68 -15.62
C ALA A 799 37.59 69.40 -16.02
N PRO A 800 38.56 68.68 -16.60
CA PRO A 800 39.56 69.22 -17.53
C PRO A 800 38.98 69.37 -18.96
N LYS A 801 39.74 69.97 -19.89
CA LYS A 801 39.28 70.36 -21.24
C LYS A 801 40.01 69.62 -22.37
N GLY A 802 39.30 69.37 -23.48
CA GLY A 802 39.88 69.11 -24.81
C GLY A 802 40.29 67.66 -25.11
N THR A 803 40.40 67.21 -26.37
CA THR A 803 40.13 67.88 -27.67
C THR A 803 39.98 66.83 -28.79
N ASN A 804 39.10 67.12 -29.77
CA ASN A 804 39.06 66.61 -31.16
C ASN A 804 38.80 65.09 -31.43
N GLY A 805 37.88 64.81 -32.36
CA GLY A 805 37.72 63.51 -33.06
C GLY A 805 38.28 63.59 -34.49
N PRO A 806 37.70 62.94 -35.54
CA PRO A 806 36.49 62.09 -35.63
C PRO A 806 36.89 60.61 -35.98
N THR A 807 36.28 59.73 -36.82
CA THR A 807 35.22 59.78 -37.86
C THR A 807 34.73 58.36 -38.25
N THR A 808 33.43 58.16 -38.57
CA THR A 808 32.82 57.07 -39.42
C THR A 808 33.01 55.58 -38.99
N ALA A 809 32.17 54.60 -39.37
CA ALA A 809 30.86 54.50 -40.05
C ALA A 809 30.20 53.15 -39.61
N THR A 810 28.93 53.05 -39.20
CA THR A 810 27.64 53.02 -39.95
C THR A 810 27.11 51.59 -40.24
N ILE A 811 25.80 51.41 -40.03
CA ILE A 811 24.99 50.16 -40.07
C ILE A 811 24.54 49.79 -41.52
N PRO A 812 23.94 48.61 -41.79
CA PRO A 812 22.48 48.40 -41.62
C PRO A 812 22.10 47.04 -40.95
N THR A 813 20.94 46.76 -40.31
CA THR A 813 19.49 46.93 -40.61
C THR A 813 18.99 46.21 -41.89
N THR A 814 17.77 45.67 -42.02
CA THR A 814 16.44 45.65 -41.33
C THR A 814 15.76 44.26 -41.62
N ALA A 815 14.78 43.65 -40.93
CA ALA A 815 13.45 44.03 -40.38
C ALA A 815 12.32 44.28 -41.43
N THR A 816 11.04 43.89 -41.32
CA THR A 816 10.28 42.93 -40.45
C THR A 816 8.82 42.79 -40.98
N THR A 817 8.23 41.58 -41.09
CA THR A 817 6.75 41.37 -41.29
C THR A 817 6.26 39.94 -40.95
N ALA A 818 4.93 39.77 -40.74
CA ALA A 818 4.23 38.51 -40.44
C ALA A 818 2.85 38.42 -41.17
N THR A 819 2.26 37.21 -41.27
CA THR A 819 0.90 37.00 -41.85
C THR A 819 0.20 35.74 -41.31
N THR A 820 -1.13 35.81 -41.19
CA THR A 820 -2.07 34.73 -40.83
C THR A 820 -2.56 33.92 -42.04
N PRO A 821 -3.27 32.80 -41.81
CA PRO A 821 -4.41 32.42 -42.67
C PRO A 821 -5.65 31.89 -41.89
N THR A 822 -6.80 31.81 -42.57
CA THR A 822 -8.09 31.32 -42.03
C THR A 822 -8.90 30.49 -43.05
N THR A 823 -9.34 29.29 -42.61
CA THR A 823 -10.60 28.55 -42.93
C THR A 823 -11.14 28.31 -44.37
N SER A 824 -11.75 27.12 -44.55
CA SER A 824 -12.70 26.68 -45.62
C SER A 824 -12.08 26.22 -46.97
N ALA A 825 -12.63 25.25 -47.73
CA ALA A 825 -13.86 24.44 -47.61
C ALA A 825 -13.71 23.02 -48.26
N GLU A 826 -14.79 22.20 -48.16
CA GLU A 826 -15.30 21.03 -48.96
C GLU A 826 -14.44 20.47 -50.15
N ASP A 827 -14.47 19.17 -50.49
CA ASP A 827 -15.64 18.34 -50.86
C ASP A 827 -15.31 16.80 -50.87
N ARG A 828 -16.35 15.96 -50.74
CA ARG A 828 -16.44 14.47 -50.82
C ARG A 828 -15.91 13.58 -49.67
#